data_AF-A0A3M7NEX5-F1
#
_entry.id   AF-A0A3M7NEX5-F1
#
_cell.length_a   1.000
_cell.length_b   1.000
_cell.length_c   1.000
_cell.angle_alpha   90.00
_cell.angle_beta   90.00
_cell.angle_gamma   90.00
#
_symmetry.space_group_name_H-M   'P 1'
#
loop_
_entity.id
_entity.type
_entity.pdbx_description
1 polymer ?
#
loop_
_entity_poly.entity_id
_entity_poly.type
_entity_poly.pdbx_seq_one_letter_code
_entity_poly.pdbx_strand_id
1 'polypeptide(L)'
;MSTFDGYVKEFPSIRIDCFRQRADRPRPAACFLTHVHSDHLQGLETLKMPFVYCSATTRRLLLRMEKHPCRINFAKGILESRKQTYKHLTLVLRAMPLQTPTEIELNPLQRIQVTLFDANHCPGAVSFLIQGQASAIFYTGDLRAEPWWVNSLVQNPYILPYTCGLKTLDCIYLDTTFASRSHVYERFPSKADGLKELLLKLTRYPPATVFYFRAWTLGYEQVWMAMSNLLSSQIHVDEYQLRLFHAITESSRDGYAMFEAPPLVGFTLGNQHHPGCLTLSSDTRIHSCEPGMKCHGHLTKADIVWVTPIVSRLEDGTELLEAGAGGGLGDLHQTAELDADMSIRDFIHRLSKGQGQPPKRALGSLEHGPRRQSRGHVLHFPYSRHSSYEELRHLVSVFRPRDICPCTVDSDAWSEDISMQGLFGDLCSSTVFFHDEETRAQVEARNASCQVVSRKRKRGESDPDEDETQSQSRAEYAGATLDISAELKRTHTVVQHGQVDAAGGGEPVHEYDDGEPVHEYDDGEPVHEYDDGEPVHEYDDGEPVHEYDDGEPVHEYDNGYRSASLSSTAFETQDADEQACPDGRKRVSRRSSVRRSAYEAAVRSLRDSDGRDWQDLALRSPLGSGQPWSALPCPTGCSSEQFDDVTDPCERPTMPSGKPSADPPQSIRSFASEAPSKAGSGSATPWIVGAAAIGAGALGYSFLGSKAPADRLAETKAAPAPAPAPKPTFTGGTQGFLDLTLKEVEDYNHNTKKLVFELPDPDAVSGLHLASAVITKWKAPDQEKPTIRPYTPVSDEDAKGHLDLLVKVYPNGPMSTHLHSLKPGDTLSFKGPIPKYPWSPNKHDHITLIAGGTGIAPMYQLLRGIFANPDDKTKVSLVFGNIAESDILLKQEFDKLEKEHGDRFKAFYTLDKPSDSWKFGKGFITKDLLKEVIPDPKSENIKVFVCGPPGLYKAISGAKVSPTDQGELDGILKELGYTKEQVYKF
;
A
#
# COMPACT_ATOMS: atom_id res chain seq x y z
N MET A 1 -10.43 -13.75 -7.06
CA MET A 1 -9.69 -13.15 -5.93
C MET A 1 -9.27 -14.27 -5.03
N SER A 2 -7.98 -14.44 -4.78
CA SER A 2 -7.44 -15.50 -3.89
C SER A 2 -8.05 -15.44 -2.50
N THR A 3 -8.48 -16.60 -2.00
CA THR A 3 -8.89 -16.81 -0.60
C THR A 3 -7.93 -17.74 0.15
N PHE A 4 -6.82 -18.11 -0.50
CA PHE A 4 -5.79 -18.97 0.06
C PHE A 4 -5.02 -18.30 1.20
N ASP A 5 -4.92 -18.94 2.36
CA ASP A 5 -4.23 -18.38 3.53
C ASP A 5 -2.69 -18.48 3.48
N GLY A 6 -2.15 -18.96 2.36
CA GLY A 6 -0.73 -19.04 2.04
C GLY A 6 0.00 -20.26 2.61
N TYR A 7 -0.67 -21.17 3.32
CA TYR A 7 -0.05 -22.36 3.91
C TYR A 7 -0.13 -23.59 3.00
N VAL A 8 1.04 -24.16 2.68
CA VAL A 8 1.16 -25.45 1.99
C VAL A 8 1.53 -26.55 2.99
N LYS A 9 0.81 -27.69 2.98
CA LYS A 9 0.86 -28.69 4.06
C LYS A 9 2.16 -29.51 4.06
N GLU A 10 2.76 -29.69 2.89
CA GLU A 10 4.04 -30.39 2.69
C GLU A 10 5.25 -29.53 3.12
N PHE A 11 5.10 -28.20 3.13
CA PHE A 11 6.15 -27.25 3.47
C PHE A 11 5.65 -26.20 4.49
N PRO A 12 5.30 -26.62 5.73
CA PRO A 12 4.66 -25.74 6.72
C PRO A 12 5.53 -24.55 7.17
N SER A 13 6.83 -24.58 6.85
CA SER A 13 7.81 -23.51 7.10
C SER A 13 7.86 -22.42 6.01
N ILE A 14 7.07 -22.50 4.93
CA ILE A 14 6.97 -21.44 3.90
C ILE A 14 5.56 -20.83 3.82
N ARG A 15 5.45 -19.61 3.28
CA ARG A 15 4.16 -19.02 2.84
C ARG A 15 4.21 -18.58 1.39
N ILE A 16 3.08 -18.61 0.70
CA ILE A 16 2.94 -18.18 -0.70
C ILE A 16 1.76 -17.22 -0.80
N ASP A 17 1.95 -16.04 -1.40
CA ASP A 17 0.93 -15.01 -1.73
C ASP A 17 0.09 -14.42 -0.55
N CYS A 18 0.22 -14.95 0.67
CA CYS A 18 -0.32 -14.36 1.90
C CYS A 18 0.81 -14.11 2.92
N PHE A 19 0.90 -12.88 3.43
CA PHE A 19 1.97 -12.40 4.30
C PHE A 19 1.47 -11.85 5.65
N ARG A 20 0.15 -11.84 5.88
CA ARG A 20 -0.47 -11.54 7.19
C ARG A 20 0.06 -12.55 8.23
N GLN A 21 0.59 -12.07 9.37
CA GLN A 21 0.94 -12.96 10.48
C GLN A 21 -0.34 -13.41 11.20
N ARG A 22 -0.45 -14.70 11.51
CA ARG A 22 -1.53 -15.28 12.33
C ARG A 22 -0.94 -15.84 13.61
N ALA A 23 -1.65 -15.69 14.73
CA ALA A 23 -1.20 -16.15 16.04
C ALA A 23 -1.21 -17.68 16.21
N ASP A 24 -1.99 -18.39 15.39
CA ASP A 24 -2.17 -19.84 15.42
C ASP A 24 -1.05 -20.64 14.70
N ARG A 25 -0.15 -19.96 13.99
CA ARG A 25 0.84 -20.62 13.11
C ARG A 25 2.26 -20.06 13.31
N PRO A 26 3.30 -20.92 13.15
CA PRO A 26 4.69 -20.46 13.23
C PRO A 26 5.01 -19.48 12.10
N ARG A 27 5.98 -18.58 12.37
CA ARG A 27 6.51 -17.66 11.35
C ARG A 27 7.23 -18.45 10.24
N PRO A 28 7.07 -18.06 8.96
CA PRO A 28 7.79 -18.69 7.87
C PRO A 28 9.30 -18.45 7.93
N ALA A 29 10.06 -19.42 7.42
CA ALA A 29 11.49 -19.31 7.12
C ALA A 29 11.75 -18.67 5.74
N ALA A 30 10.82 -18.84 4.80
CA ALA A 30 10.81 -18.18 3.49
C ALA A 30 9.38 -17.87 3.04
N CYS A 31 9.20 -16.78 2.31
CA CYS A 31 7.94 -16.44 1.66
C CYS A 31 8.11 -16.42 0.14
N PHE A 32 7.03 -16.59 -0.60
CA PHE A 32 7.00 -16.57 -2.07
C PHE A 32 5.88 -15.64 -2.56
N LEU A 33 6.10 -14.99 -3.69
CA LEU A 33 5.12 -14.14 -4.37
C LEU A 33 5.07 -14.50 -5.86
N THR A 34 3.92 -14.98 -6.34
CA THR A 34 3.73 -15.39 -7.74
C THR A 34 3.68 -14.18 -8.68
N HIS A 35 2.90 -13.15 -8.35
CA HIS A 35 2.61 -12.03 -9.25
C HIS A 35 2.22 -10.74 -8.50
N VAL A 36 1.61 -9.76 -9.19
CA VAL A 36 1.36 -8.40 -8.66
C VAL A 36 -0.11 -7.97 -8.82
N HIS A 37 -1.04 -8.75 -8.25
CA HIS A 37 -2.44 -8.35 -8.00
C HIS A 37 -2.73 -8.35 -6.49
N SER A 38 -3.68 -7.53 -6.06
CA SER A 38 -3.74 -6.95 -4.70
C SER A 38 -4.07 -7.95 -3.58
N ASP A 39 -4.83 -8.96 -3.93
CA ASP A 39 -5.25 -10.10 -3.12
C ASP A 39 -4.10 -11.11 -2.90
N HIS A 40 -3.09 -11.09 -3.77
CA HIS A 40 -1.81 -11.81 -3.59
C HIS A 40 -0.73 -10.95 -2.89
N LEU A 41 -1.06 -9.74 -2.40
CA LEU A 41 -0.13 -8.86 -1.68
C LEU A 41 -0.50 -8.67 -0.19
N GLN A 42 -1.43 -9.47 0.34
CA GLN A 42 -2.04 -9.24 1.65
C GLN A 42 -1.03 -9.28 2.81
N GLY A 43 -0.87 -8.15 3.50
CA GLY A 43 0.03 -7.97 4.65
C GLY A 43 1.48 -7.60 4.28
N LEU A 44 1.81 -7.60 2.98
CA LEU A 44 3.17 -7.42 2.47
C LEU A 44 3.73 -6.02 2.77
N GLU A 45 2.88 -5.01 2.99
CA GLU A 45 3.26 -3.66 3.44
C GLU A 45 3.93 -3.60 4.81
N THR A 46 3.83 -4.66 5.61
CA THR A 46 4.38 -4.72 6.97
C THR A 46 5.59 -5.67 7.09
N LEU A 47 5.87 -6.43 6.03
CA LEU A 47 6.82 -7.54 6.08
C LEU A 47 8.27 -7.04 6.09
N LYS A 48 9.02 -7.37 7.14
CA LYS A 48 10.47 -7.05 7.25
C LYS A 48 11.37 -8.27 7.03
N MET A 49 10.85 -9.46 7.30
CA MET A 49 11.49 -10.78 7.17
C MET A 49 10.41 -11.87 7.23
N PRO A 50 10.63 -13.09 6.69
CA PRO A 50 11.81 -13.58 5.97
C PRO A 50 11.94 -12.98 4.56
N PHE A 51 12.88 -13.47 3.75
CA PHE A 51 12.97 -13.11 2.34
C PHE A 51 11.73 -13.56 1.55
N VAL A 52 11.37 -12.78 0.53
CA VAL A 52 10.26 -13.05 -0.40
C VAL A 52 10.83 -13.38 -1.77
N TYR A 53 10.64 -14.62 -2.23
CA TYR A 53 11.12 -15.13 -3.50
C TYR A 53 10.07 -14.93 -4.61
N CYS A 54 10.47 -14.39 -5.76
CA CYS A 54 9.56 -14.00 -6.84
C CYS A 54 10.30 -13.92 -8.19
N SER A 55 9.58 -13.71 -9.28
CA SER A 55 10.20 -13.43 -10.58
C SER A 55 10.90 -12.06 -10.60
N ALA A 56 11.86 -11.89 -11.52
CA ALA A 56 12.57 -10.62 -11.68
C ALA A 56 11.63 -9.47 -12.10
N THR A 57 10.64 -9.73 -12.96
CA THR A 57 9.61 -8.74 -13.33
C THR A 57 8.71 -8.40 -12.15
N THR A 58 8.19 -9.40 -11.41
CA THR A 58 7.39 -9.18 -10.19
C THR A 58 8.12 -8.30 -9.19
N ARG A 59 9.42 -8.54 -8.94
CA ARG A 59 10.25 -7.67 -8.08
C ARG A 59 10.37 -6.23 -8.62
N ARG A 60 10.62 -6.04 -9.92
CA ARG A 60 10.78 -4.70 -10.54
C ARG A 60 9.48 -3.90 -10.52
N LEU A 61 8.34 -4.54 -10.82
CA LEU A 61 7.00 -3.95 -10.76
C LEU A 61 6.64 -3.55 -9.32
N LEU A 62 6.72 -4.49 -8.38
CA LEU A 62 6.30 -4.28 -6.98
C LEU A 62 7.05 -3.11 -6.33
N LEU A 63 8.37 -3.01 -6.52
CA LEU A 63 9.21 -1.93 -5.97
C LEU A 63 8.93 -0.55 -6.55
N ARG A 64 8.10 -0.45 -7.60
CA ARG A 64 7.68 0.80 -8.24
C ARG A 64 6.20 1.12 -8.06
N MET A 65 5.41 0.22 -7.47
CA MET A 65 3.98 0.46 -7.24
C MET A 65 3.73 1.65 -6.33
N GLU A 66 2.71 2.43 -6.67
CA GLU A 66 2.15 3.54 -5.90
C GLU A 66 0.64 3.23 -5.77
N LYS A 67 0.04 3.13 -4.55
CA LYS A 67 -1.42 2.87 -4.42
C LYS A 67 -2.24 4.00 -5.08
N HIS A 68 -3.44 3.71 -5.60
CA HIS A 68 -4.26 4.66 -6.37
C HIS A 68 -4.44 6.04 -5.72
N PRO A 69 -4.76 6.16 -4.40
CA PRO A 69 -4.85 7.47 -3.75
C PRO A 69 -3.55 8.28 -3.85
N CYS A 70 -2.39 7.64 -3.75
CA CYS A 70 -1.08 8.30 -3.90
C CYS A 70 -0.86 8.78 -5.34
N ARG A 71 -1.20 7.97 -6.35
CA ARG A 71 -1.06 8.33 -7.77
C ARG A 71 -1.93 9.52 -8.13
N ILE A 72 -3.22 9.44 -7.80
CA ILE A 72 -4.20 10.49 -8.09
C ILE A 72 -3.88 11.76 -7.31
N ASN A 73 -3.46 11.67 -6.04
CA ASN A 73 -3.08 12.85 -5.26
C ASN A 73 -1.79 13.50 -5.79
N PHE A 74 -0.80 12.73 -6.24
CA PHE A 74 0.36 13.30 -6.92
C PHE A 74 -0.02 13.98 -8.25
N ALA A 75 -0.82 13.33 -9.10
CA ALA A 75 -1.25 13.87 -10.39
C ALA A 75 -2.16 15.11 -10.29
N LYS A 76 -2.88 15.26 -9.17
CA LYS A 76 -3.65 16.47 -8.81
C LYS A 76 -2.78 17.59 -8.23
N GLY A 77 -1.52 17.35 -7.90
CA GLY A 77 -0.63 18.32 -7.22
C GLY A 77 -0.87 18.42 -5.71
N ILE A 78 -1.50 17.42 -5.10
CA ILE A 78 -1.77 17.34 -3.65
C ILE A 78 -0.51 16.83 -2.93
N LEU A 79 -0.02 15.63 -3.28
CA LEU A 79 1.25 15.12 -2.77
C LEU A 79 2.42 15.80 -3.49
N GLU A 80 3.49 16.12 -2.75
CA GLU A 80 4.70 16.72 -3.32
C GLU A 80 5.64 15.70 -3.97
N SER A 81 5.54 14.43 -3.57
CA SER A 81 6.39 13.34 -4.05
C SER A 81 5.61 12.04 -4.26
N ARG A 82 6.16 11.16 -5.10
CA ARG A 82 5.55 9.87 -5.44
C ARG A 82 5.81 8.82 -4.35
N LYS A 83 4.76 8.46 -3.61
CA LYS A 83 4.82 7.49 -2.51
C LYS A 83 4.75 6.04 -3.00
N GLN A 84 5.92 5.48 -3.31
CA GLN A 84 6.07 4.06 -3.66
C GLN A 84 5.83 3.16 -2.44
N THR A 85 4.84 2.27 -2.53
CA THR A 85 4.30 1.50 -1.40
C THR A 85 5.28 0.44 -0.88
N TYR A 86 5.81 -0.40 -1.77
CA TYR A 86 6.63 -1.56 -1.39
C TYR A 86 8.14 -1.32 -1.50
N LYS A 87 8.58 -0.06 -1.73
CA LYS A 87 10.00 0.33 -1.89
C LYS A 87 10.91 -0.19 -0.76
N HIS A 88 10.38 -0.28 0.45
CA HIS A 88 11.07 -0.78 1.64
C HIS A 88 11.50 -2.27 1.52
N LEU A 89 10.84 -3.06 0.68
CA LEU A 89 11.16 -4.47 0.44
C LEU A 89 12.37 -4.70 -0.48
N THR A 90 13.08 -3.64 -0.90
CA THR A 90 14.25 -3.75 -1.81
C THR A 90 15.31 -4.76 -1.31
N LEU A 91 15.49 -4.84 0.02
CA LEU A 91 16.41 -5.78 0.68
C LEU A 91 15.77 -7.13 1.03
N VAL A 92 14.44 -7.24 0.99
CA VAL A 92 13.66 -8.45 1.35
C VAL A 92 13.37 -9.33 0.14
N LEU A 93 13.05 -8.72 -1.02
CA LEU A 93 12.73 -9.43 -2.26
C LEU A 93 13.96 -10.09 -2.88
N ARG A 94 13.80 -11.33 -3.33
CA ARG A 94 14.79 -12.13 -4.06
C ARG A 94 14.22 -12.52 -5.42
N ALA A 95 14.84 -12.01 -6.49
CA ALA A 95 14.47 -12.37 -7.85
C ALA A 95 15.09 -13.73 -8.22
N MET A 96 14.25 -14.63 -8.72
CA MET A 96 14.65 -15.93 -9.26
C MET A 96 14.48 -15.95 -10.79
N PRO A 97 15.39 -16.59 -11.54
CA PRO A 97 15.22 -16.80 -12.97
C PRO A 97 14.17 -17.88 -13.26
N LEU A 98 13.47 -17.73 -14.39
CA LEU A 98 12.52 -18.75 -14.86
C LEU A 98 13.23 -20.05 -15.27
N GLN A 99 12.50 -21.16 -15.18
CA GLN A 99 12.91 -22.49 -15.64
C GLN A 99 14.29 -22.95 -15.12
N THR A 100 14.70 -22.45 -13.95
CA THR A 100 16.02 -22.67 -13.36
C THR A 100 15.86 -23.22 -11.94
N PRO A 101 16.07 -24.53 -11.71
CA PRO A 101 15.98 -25.12 -10.38
C PRO A 101 16.98 -24.49 -9.41
N THR A 102 16.47 -23.90 -8.35
CA THR A 102 17.24 -23.13 -7.37
C THR A 102 17.08 -23.75 -5.98
N GLU A 103 18.19 -24.05 -5.31
CA GLU A 103 18.16 -24.54 -3.93
C GLU A 103 18.04 -23.37 -2.94
N ILE A 104 17.11 -23.50 -1.98
CA ILE A 104 16.84 -22.53 -0.91
C ILE A 104 16.99 -23.26 0.42
N GLU A 105 17.93 -22.79 1.25
CA GLU A 105 18.04 -23.24 2.64
C GLU A 105 17.02 -22.50 3.51
N LEU A 106 16.13 -23.27 4.16
CA LEU A 106 15.13 -22.75 5.10
C LEU A 106 15.69 -22.72 6.53
N ASN A 107 16.53 -23.69 6.87
CA ASN A 107 17.37 -23.77 8.06
C ASN A 107 18.48 -24.81 7.83
N PRO A 108 19.50 -24.94 8.70
CA PRO A 108 20.65 -25.83 8.48
C PRO A 108 20.34 -27.33 8.32
N LEU A 109 19.10 -27.77 8.58
CA LEU A 109 18.64 -29.15 8.40
C LEU A 109 17.58 -29.31 7.29
N GLN A 110 17.06 -28.21 6.73
CA GLN A 110 15.94 -28.22 5.78
C GLN A 110 16.25 -27.33 4.57
N ARG A 111 16.32 -27.97 3.40
CA ARG A 111 16.43 -27.31 2.10
C ARG A 111 15.29 -27.72 1.18
N ILE A 112 14.91 -26.81 0.28
CA ILE A 112 13.96 -27.06 -0.81
C ILE A 112 14.58 -26.63 -2.13
N GLN A 113 14.18 -27.28 -3.23
CA GLN A 113 14.46 -26.85 -4.59
C GLN A 113 13.20 -26.23 -5.17
N VAL A 114 13.31 -25.03 -5.74
CA VAL A 114 12.19 -24.29 -6.33
C VAL A 114 12.51 -23.93 -7.77
N THR A 115 11.56 -24.17 -8.68
CA THR A 115 11.65 -23.81 -10.11
C THR A 115 10.43 -22.98 -10.51
N LEU A 116 10.66 -21.82 -11.14
CA LEU A 116 9.60 -20.92 -11.60
C LEU A 116 9.19 -21.24 -13.05
N PHE A 117 7.90 -21.18 -13.34
CA PHE A 117 7.33 -21.30 -14.69
C PHE A 117 6.41 -20.11 -14.95
N ASP A 118 6.42 -19.55 -16.16
CA ASP A 118 5.47 -18.50 -16.56
C ASP A 118 4.02 -19.00 -16.40
N ALA A 119 3.12 -18.22 -15.80
CA ALA A 119 1.73 -18.63 -15.52
C ALA A 119 0.70 -18.24 -16.60
N ASN A 120 1.12 -17.57 -17.68
CA ASN A 120 0.24 -16.97 -18.71
C ASN A 120 -0.84 -16.03 -18.12
N HIS A 121 -0.62 -15.43 -16.95
CA HIS A 121 -1.61 -14.56 -16.30
C HIS A 121 -1.35 -13.06 -16.55
N CYS A 122 -0.28 -12.51 -15.97
CA CYS A 122 0.20 -11.14 -16.19
C CYS A 122 1.74 -11.08 -16.23
N PRO A 123 2.36 -9.94 -16.60
CA PRO A 123 3.80 -9.81 -16.69
C PRO A 123 4.51 -10.19 -15.37
N GLY A 124 5.48 -11.08 -15.47
CA GLY A 124 6.19 -11.66 -14.33
C GLY A 124 5.43 -12.70 -13.49
N ALA A 125 4.17 -13.04 -13.81
CA ALA A 125 3.40 -14.03 -13.05
C ALA A 125 3.98 -15.44 -13.21
N VAL A 126 4.17 -16.14 -12.08
CA VAL A 126 4.79 -17.47 -12.07
C VAL A 126 4.09 -18.51 -11.21
N SER A 127 4.08 -19.74 -11.72
CA SER A 127 3.84 -20.96 -10.94
C SER A 127 5.17 -21.48 -10.35
N PHE A 128 5.12 -22.05 -9.16
CA PHE A 128 6.25 -22.65 -8.45
C PHE A 128 6.14 -24.18 -8.40
N LEU A 129 7.11 -24.89 -8.98
CA LEU A 129 7.40 -26.27 -8.62
C LEU A 129 8.30 -26.25 -7.38
N ILE A 130 7.83 -26.82 -6.26
CA ILE A 130 8.55 -26.85 -4.97
C ILE A 130 8.81 -28.30 -4.58
N GLN A 131 10.08 -28.64 -4.33
CA GLN A 131 10.56 -30.00 -4.11
C GLN A 131 11.36 -30.08 -2.81
N GLY A 132 11.03 -31.04 -1.96
CA GLY A 132 11.77 -31.41 -0.76
C GLY A 132 12.45 -32.78 -0.90
N GLN A 133 12.85 -33.36 0.24
CA GLN A 133 13.47 -34.69 0.29
C GLN A 133 12.48 -35.82 -0.03
N ALA A 134 11.22 -35.68 0.38
CA ALA A 134 10.19 -36.73 0.30
C ALA A 134 8.86 -36.27 -0.32
N SER A 135 8.74 -35.00 -0.70
CA SER A 135 7.49 -34.42 -1.23
C SER A 135 7.75 -33.42 -2.34
N ALA A 136 6.78 -33.24 -3.24
CA ALA A 136 6.81 -32.23 -4.30
C ALA A 136 5.41 -31.69 -4.60
N ILE A 137 5.28 -30.37 -4.70
CA ILE A 137 4.03 -29.68 -5.03
C ILE A 137 4.21 -28.74 -6.22
N PHE A 138 3.09 -28.45 -6.90
CA PHE A 138 3.02 -27.37 -7.89
C PHE A 138 2.02 -26.34 -7.40
N TYR A 139 2.50 -25.14 -7.04
CA TYR A 139 1.66 -24.00 -6.69
C TYR A 139 1.50 -23.12 -7.92
N THR A 140 0.28 -22.91 -8.39
CA THR A 140 0.08 -22.28 -9.70
C THR A 140 0.19 -20.75 -9.67
N GLY A 141 -0.22 -20.12 -8.57
CA GLY A 141 -0.73 -18.73 -8.64
C GLY A 141 -1.97 -18.66 -9.53
N ASP A 142 -2.40 -17.45 -9.87
CA ASP A 142 -3.44 -17.25 -10.88
C ASP A 142 -2.88 -17.56 -12.28
N LEU A 143 -3.65 -18.29 -13.12
CA LEU A 143 -3.07 -18.99 -14.28
C LEU A 143 -4.01 -19.11 -15.49
N ARG A 144 -3.45 -19.16 -16.71
CA ARG A 144 -4.19 -19.47 -17.95
C ARG A 144 -3.62 -20.69 -18.69
N ALA A 145 -4.15 -21.87 -18.40
CA ALA A 145 -3.71 -23.17 -18.94
C ALA A 145 -4.26 -23.47 -20.35
N GLU A 146 -4.10 -22.53 -21.28
CA GLU A 146 -4.41 -22.78 -22.69
C GLU A 146 -3.61 -23.99 -23.21
N PRO A 147 -4.16 -24.80 -24.15
CA PRO A 147 -3.50 -26.02 -24.60
C PRO A 147 -2.06 -25.83 -25.11
N TRP A 148 -1.75 -24.68 -25.72
CA TRP A 148 -0.38 -24.36 -26.15
C TRP A 148 0.58 -24.20 -24.97
N TRP A 149 0.13 -23.60 -23.86
CA TRP A 149 0.92 -23.39 -22.65
C TRP A 149 1.15 -24.70 -21.90
N VAL A 150 0.10 -25.53 -21.75
CA VAL A 150 0.24 -26.88 -21.17
C VAL A 150 1.21 -27.72 -22.01
N ASN A 151 1.11 -27.67 -23.34
CA ASN A 151 2.06 -28.32 -24.25
C ASN A 151 3.50 -27.80 -24.08
N SER A 152 3.71 -26.51 -23.81
CA SER A 152 5.03 -25.96 -23.48
C SER A 152 5.54 -26.41 -22.11
N LEU A 153 4.66 -26.53 -21.11
CA LEU A 153 4.99 -26.98 -19.76
C LEU A 153 5.46 -28.44 -19.76
N VAL A 154 4.71 -29.36 -20.40
CA VAL A 154 5.09 -30.79 -20.45
C VAL A 154 6.37 -31.06 -21.23
N GLN A 155 6.81 -30.14 -22.10
CA GLN A 155 8.09 -30.22 -22.82
C GLN A 155 9.29 -29.74 -21.98
N ASN A 156 9.09 -29.04 -20.86
CA ASN A 156 10.20 -28.53 -20.07
C ASN A 156 10.87 -29.65 -19.23
N PRO A 157 12.20 -29.84 -19.34
CA PRO A 157 12.88 -31.01 -18.78
C PRO A 157 12.88 -31.08 -17.25
N TYR A 158 12.64 -29.98 -16.54
CA TYR A 158 12.64 -29.95 -15.08
C TYR A 158 11.31 -30.42 -14.48
N ILE A 159 10.20 -30.23 -15.21
CA ILE A 159 8.86 -30.65 -14.78
C ILE A 159 8.36 -31.91 -15.52
N LEU A 160 8.94 -32.23 -16.69
CA LEU A 160 8.70 -33.45 -17.45
C LEU A 160 8.63 -34.73 -16.60
N PRO A 161 9.49 -34.98 -15.58
CA PRO A 161 9.37 -36.19 -14.75
C PRO A 161 8.01 -36.35 -14.07
N TYR A 162 7.32 -35.25 -13.74
CA TYR A 162 5.99 -35.25 -13.13
C TYR A 162 4.87 -35.41 -14.17
N THR A 163 5.07 -34.94 -15.41
CA THR A 163 4.04 -34.99 -16.47
C THR A 163 4.12 -36.26 -17.33
N CYS A 164 5.28 -36.95 -17.36
CA CYS A 164 5.43 -38.27 -17.97
C CYS A 164 5.23 -39.44 -16.97
N GLY A 165 4.93 -39.15 -15.70
CA GLY A 165 4.62 -40.15 -14.68
C GLY A 165 5.82 -40.89 -14.06
N LEU A 166 7.05 -40.39 -14.26
CA LEU A 166 8.24 -40.89 -13.54
C LEU A 166 8.28 -40.43 -12.07
N LYS A 167 7.55 -39.36 -11.75
CA LYS A 167 7.26 -38.85 -10.41
C LYS A 167 5.78 -38.48 -10.33
N THR A 168 5.27 -38.31 -9.13
CA THR A 168 3.92 -37.80 -8.85
C THR A 168 4.05 -36.56 -7.95
N LEU A 169 3.17 -35.59 -8.11
CA LEU A 169 3.02 -34.47 -7.17
C LEU A 169 2.13 -34.89 -6.00
N ASP A 170 2.47 -34.51 -4.78
CA ASP A 170 1.64 -34.76 -3.60
C ASP A 170 0.41 -33.85 -3.59
N CYS A 171 0.56 -32.61 -4.03
CA CYS A 171 -0.54 -31.65 -4.17
C CYS A 171 -0.31 -30.70 -5.36
N ILE A 172 -1.38 -30.32 -6.06
CA ILE A 172 -1.43 -29.09 -6.85
C ILE A 172 -2.24 -28.05 -6.06
N TYR A 173 -1.64 -26.89 -5.81
CA TYR A 173 -2.33 -25.72 -5.28
C TYR A 173 -2.79 -24.88 -6.47
N LEU A 174 -4.09 -24.83 -6.72
CA LEU A 174 -4.69 -24.57 -8.04
C LEU A 174 -5.57 -23.32 -8.08
N ASP A 175 -5.33 -22.42 -9.04
CA ASP A 175 -6.30 -21.40 -9.46
C ASP A 175 -7.63 -22.07 -9.81
N THR A 176 -8.63 -21.82 -8.98
CA THR A 176 -9.93 -22.45 -9.00
C THR A 176 -11.04 -21.44 -9.31
N THR A 177 -10.66 -20.24 -9.81
CA THR A 177 -11.54 -19.06 -9.98
C THR A 177 -12.75 -19.32 -10.87
N PHE A 178 -12.60 -20.24 -11.83
CA PHE A 178 -13.68 -20.72 -12.70
C PHE A 178 -13.79 -22.26 -12.71
N ALA A 179 -13.36 -22.91 -11.62
CA ALA A 179 -13.45 -24.37 -11.47
C ALA A 179 -14.88 -24.79 -11.11
N SER A 180 -15.71 -25.01 -12.14
CA SER A 180 -17.10 -25.42 -11.95
C SER A 180 -17.60 -26.21 -13.16
N ARG A 181 -18.44 -27.21 -12.90
CA ARG A 181 -19.17 -27.99 -13.92
C ARG A 181 -20.29 -27.19 -14.63
N SER A 182 -20.47 -25.91 -14.30
CA SER A 182 -21.41 -25.04 -15.00
C SER A 182 -20.94 -24.74 -16.43
N HIS A 183 -21.84 -24.88 -17.41
CA HIS A 183 -21.61 -24.53 -18.82
C HIS A 183 -21.07 -23.10 -19.02
N VAL A 184 -21.38 -22.19 -18.08
CA VAL A 184 -20.89 -20.80 -18.04
C VAL A 184 -19.37 -20.71 -17.94
N TYR A 185 -18.74 -21.69 -17.31
CA TYR A 185 -17.31 -21.72 -16.97
C TYR A 185 -16.55 -22.90 -17.62
N GLU A 186 -17.26 -23.78 -18.34
CA GLU A 186 -16.72 -24.97 -19.00
C GLU A 186 -15.62 -24.63 -20.02
N ARG A 187 -15.89 -23.66 -20.90
CA ARG A 187 -14.99 -23.21 -21.98
C ARG A 187 -14.97 -21.69 -22.12
N PHE A 188 -13.79 -21.11 -22.27
CA PHE A 188 -13.61 -19.72 -22.73
C PHE A 188 -12.84 -19.70 -24.06
N PRO A 189 -13.08 -18.70 -24.95
CA PRO A 189 -12.25 -18.47 -26.13
C PRO A 189 -10.77 -18.31 -25.77
N SER A 190 -9.88 -18.74 -26.67
CA SER A 190 -8.44 -18.51 -26.50
C SER A 190 -8.12 -17.01 -26.52
N LYS A 191 -7.02 -16.60 -25.89
CA LYS A 191 -6.52 -15.21 -25.97
C LYS A 191 -6.27 -14.80 -27.43
N ALA A 192 -5.86 -15.74 -28.28
CA ALA A 192 -5.66 -15.52 -29.71
C ALA A 192 -6.99 -15.26 -30.46
N ASP A 193 -8.04 -16.02 -30.17
CA ASP A 193 -9.39 -15.77 -30.73
C ASP A 193 -10.02 -14.49 -30.19
N GLY A 194 -9.76 -14.16 -28.92
CA GLY A 194 -10.13 -12.91 -28.29
C GLY A 194 -9.53 -11.68 -28.96
N LEU A 195 -8.20 -11.68 -29.14
CA LEU A 195 -7.49 -10.66 -29.90
C LEU A 195 -8.00 -10.59 -31.34
N LYS A 196 -8.27 -11.73 -31.99
CA LYS A 196 -8.85 -11.80 -33.34
C LYS A 196 -10.26 -11.20 -33.40
N GLU A 197 -11.15 -11.43 -32.43
CA GLU A 197 -12.46 -10.76 -32.33
C GLU A 197 -12.29 -9.25 -32.19
N LEU A 198 -11.39 -8.79 -31.30
CA LEU A 198 -11.10 -7.38 -31.11
C LEU A 198 -10.60 -6.71 -32.41
N LEU A 199 -9.55 -7.28 -33.02
CA LEU A 199 -8.94 -6.74 -34.24
C LEU A 199 -9.96 -6.68 -35.40
N LEU A 200 -10.81 -7.70 -35.55
CA LEU A 200 -11.89 -7.73 -36.56
C LEU A 200 -13.06 -6.78 -36.25
N LYS A 201 -13.19 -6.27 -35.02
CA LYS A 201 -14.12 -5.18 -34.68
C LYS A 201 -13.46 -3.82 -34.94
N LEU A 202 -12.20 -3.64 -34.55
CA LEU A 202 -11.46 -2.38 -34.72
C LEU A 202 -11.32 -1.96 -36.20
N THR A 203 -11.11 -2.90 -37.13
CA THR A 203 -11.03 -2.60 -38.58
C THR A 203 -12.32 -2.05 -39.19
N ARG A 204 -13.46 -2.12 -38.49
CA ARG A 204 -14.76 -1.61 -38.98
C ARG A 204 -14.95 -0.11 -38.75
N TYR A 205 -14.08 0.51 -37.94
CA TYR A 205 -14.17 1.91 -37.58
C TYR A 205 -13.29 2.80 -38.48
N PRO A 206 -13.72 4.05 -38.78
CA PRO A 206 -12.93 4.99 -39.55
C PRO A 206 -11.50 5.23 -39.00
N PRO A 207 -10.52 5.58 -39.85
CA PRO A 207 -9.16 5.94 -39.39
C PRO A 207 -9.11 7.13 -38.42
N ALA A 208 -10.12 7.99 -38.40
CA ALA A 208 -10.23 9.10 -37.44
C ALA A 208 -10.80 8.69 -36.06
N THR A 209 -11.28 7.45 -35.89
CA THR A 209 -11.84 7.00 -34.61
C THR A 209 -10.74 6.89 -33.54
N VAL A 210 -11.07 7.44 -32.36
CA VAL A 210 -10.29 7.34 -31.13
C VAL A 210 -10.88 6.25 -30.24
N PHE A 211 -10.01 5.41 -29.68
CA PHE A 211 -10.36 4.29 -28.82
C PHE A 211 -9.87 4.53 -27.39
N TYR A 212 -10.65 4.07 -26.41
CA TYR A 212 -10.27 4.06 -25.01
C TYR A 212 -10.30 2.63 -24.47
N PHE A 213 -9.14 2.05 -24.14
CA PHE A 213 -9.03 0.73 -23.52
C PHE A 213 -9.26 0.82 -22.01
N ARG A 214 -10.18 0.01 -21.49
CA ARG A 214 -10.77 0.17 -20.15
C ARG A 214 -10.40 -0.98 -19.20
N ALA A 215 -9.11 -1.28 -19.10
CA ALA A 215 -8.55 -2.13 -18.05
C ALA A 215 -7.22 -1.56 -17.55
N TRP A 216 -6.99 -1.66 -16.24
CA TRP A 216 -5.82 -1.08 -15.55
C TRP A 216 -5.13 -2.05 -14.58
N THR A 217 -5.64 -3.27 -14.45
CA THR A 217 -4.94 -4.40 -13.83
C THR A 217 -3.93 -4.97 -14.83
N LEU A 218 -2.85 -5.57 -14.34
CA LEU A 218 -1.81 -6.15 -15.22
C LEU A 218 -2.32 -7.41 -15.93
N GLY A 219 -1.86 -7.66 -17.17
CA GLY A 219 -2.17 -8.86 -17.97
C GLY A 219 -2.81 -8.60 -19.35
N TYR A 220 -3.07 -7.33 -19.69
CA TYR A 220 -3.64 -6.91 -20.97
C TYR A 220 -2.61 -6.31 -21.94
N GLU A 221 -1.31 -6.45 -21.65
CA GLU A 221 -0.22 -5.84 -22.41
C GLU A 221 -0.13 -6.40 -23.85
N GLN A 222 -0.58 -7.65 -24.07
CA GLN A 222 -0.74 -8.20 -25.42
C GLN A 222 -1.89 -7.53 -26.20
N VAL A 223 -2.95 -7.09 -25.51
CA VAL A 223 -4.04 -6.32 -26.12
C VAL A 223 -3.53 -4.96 -26.57
N TRP A 224 -2.73 -4.28 -25.74
CA TRP A 224 -2.05 -3.05 -26.11
C TRP A 224 -1.15 -3.23 -27.35
N MET A 225 -0.28 -4.24 -27.37
CA MET A 225 0.58 -4.52 -28.53
C MET A 225 -0.24 -4.78 -29.80
N ALA A 226 -1.30 -5.58 -29.71
CA ALA A 226 -2.17 -5.91 -30.85
C ALA A 226 -2.93 -4.69 -31.39
N MET A 227 -3.52 -3.88 -30.51
CA MET A 227 -4.23 -2.64 -30.88
C MET A 227 -3.29 -1.63 -31.52
N SER A 228 -2.12 -1.41 -30.92
CA SER A 228 -1.12 -0.46 -31.40
C SER A 228 -0.60 -0.81 -32.80
N ASN A 229 -0.28 -2.09 -33.01
CA ASN A 229 0.19 -2.62 -34.30
C ASN A 229 -0.87 -2.47 -35.41
N LEU A 230 -2.12 -2.90 -35.16
CA LEU A 230 -3.19 -2.80 -36.15
C LEU A 230 -3.53 -1.35 -36.52
N LEU A 231 -3.66 -0.48 -35.53
CA LEU A 231 -4.11 0.89 -35.72
C LEU A 231 -2.97 1.85 -36.10
N SER A 232 -1.71 1.35 -36.14
CA SER A 232 -0.48 2.10 -36.40
C SER A 232 -0.36 3.36 -35.55
N SER A 233 -0.68 3.23 -34.27
CA SER A 233 -0.67 4.29 -33.26
C SER A 233 -0.03 3.80 -31.99
N GLN A 234 0.79 4.62 -31.34
CA GLN A 234 1.12 4.37 -29.93
C GLN A 234 -0.15 4.52 -29.06
N ILE A 235 -0.06 4.02 -27.82
CA ILE A 235 -1.11 4.06 -26.82
C ILE A 235 -0.73 5.06 -25.74
N HIS A 236 -1.55 6.09 -25.58
CA HIS A 236 -1.45 7.05 -24.50
C HIS A 236 -1.78 6.38 -23.16
N VAL A 237 -0.74 6.21 -22.34
CA VAL A 237 -0.81 5.79 -20.94
C VAL A 237 -0.43 6.96 -20.04
N ASP A 238 -0.76 6.88 -18.75
CA ASP A 238 -0.27 7.89 -17.81
C ASP A 238 1.20 7.67 -17.42
N GLU A 239 1.78 8.70 -16.80
CA GLU A 239 3.19 8.71 -16.40
C GLU A 239 3.54 7.59 -15.39
N TYR A 240 2.60 7.13 -14.57
CA TYR A 240 2.85 6.02 -13.65
C TYR A 240 2.91 4.69 -14.41
N GLN A 241 1.93 4.40 -15.26
CA GLN A 241 1.94 3.23 -16.12
C GLN A 241 3.24 3.14 -16.94
N LEU A 242 3.66 4.23 -17.60
CA LEU A 242 4.88 4.21 -18.42
C LEU A 242 6.16 3.98 -17.59
N ARG A 243 6.31 4.63 -16.43
CA ARG A 243 7.46 4.38 -15.53
C ARG A 243 7.48 2.94 -15.01
N LEU A 244 6.31 2.35 -14.73
CA LEU A 244 6.18 0.99 -14.20
C LEU A 244 6.75 -0.05 -15.19
N PHE A 245 6.47 0.09 -16.50
CA PHE A 245 7.05 -0.76 -17.52
C PHE A 245 8.51 -0.41 -17.87
N HIS A 246 8.91 0.87 -17.82
CA HIS A 246 10.33 1.26 -17.94
C HIS A 246 11.20 0.64 -16.85
N ALA A 247 10.69 0.46 -15.64
CA ALA A 247 11.43 -0.22 -14.57
C ALA A 247 11.76 -1.70 -14.88
N ILE A 248 11.02 -2.35 -15.79
CA ILE A 248 11.37 -3.69 -16.28
C ILE A 248 12.59 -3.60 -17.24
N THR A 249 12.78 -2.49 -17.96
CA THR A 249 13.98 -2.25 -18.80
C THR A 249 15.21 -1.76 -18.04
N GLU A 250 15.09 -1.38 -16.75
CA GLU A 250 16.24 -0.96 -15.94
C GLU A 250 17.25 -2.11 -15.79
N SER A 251 18.49 -1.88 -16.24
CA SER A 251 19.63 -2.82 -16.12
C SER A 251 20.11 -2.95 -14.67
N SER A 252 19.31 -3.58 -13.82
CA SER A 252 19.60 -3.78 -12.40
C SER A 252 20.64 -4.86 -12.13
N ARG A 253 21.19 -4.86 -10.90
CA ARG A 253 22.21 -5.79 -10.38
C ARG A 253 21.85 -7.28 -10.46
N ASP A 254 20.59 -7.60 -10.80
CA ASP A 254 20.07 -8.96 -10.83
C ASP A 254 20.46 -9.74 -12.12
N GLY A 255 20.97 -9.05 -13.16
CA GLY A 255 21.64 -9.67 -14.31
C GLY A 255 20.76 -10.39 -15.36
N TYR A 256 19.49 -10.68 -15.06
CA TYR A 256 18.60 -11.41 -15.96
C TYR A 256 18.04 -10.54 -17.11
N ALA A 257 18.01 -11.09 -18.33
CA ALA A 257 17.41 -10.47 -19.51
C ALA A 257 15.89 -10.65 -19.52
N MET A 258 15.13 -9.55 -19.56
CA MET A 258 13.66 -9.54 -19.55
C MET A 258 13.12 -9.18 -20.94
N PHE A 259 12.26 -10.04 -21.51
CA PHE A 259 11.77 -9.90 -22.89
C PHE A 259 10.41 -9.17 -23.00
N GLU A 260 9.69 -9.00 -21.90
CA GLU A 260 8.33 -8.45 -21.86
C GLU A 260 8.27 -6.94 -22.17
N ALA A 261 9.33 -6.21 -21.85
CA ALA A 261 9.31 -4.75 -21.80
C ALA A 261 9.67 -4.01 -23.11
N PRO A 262 10.64 -4.47 -23.94
CA PRO A 262 11.00 -3.77 -25.17
C PRO A 262 9.84 -3.48 -26.15
N PRO A 263 8.83 -4.36 -26.32
CA PRO A 263 7.65 -4.04 -27.13
C PRO A 263 6.78 -2.92 -26.56
N LEU A 264 6.76 -2.75 -25.23
CA LEU A 264 5.91 -1.79 -24.54
C LEU A 264 6.56 -0.41 -24.47
N VAL A 265 7.81 -0.35 -24.02
CA VAL A 265 8.50 0.92 -23.70
C VAL A 265 9.75 1.19 -24.56
N GLY A 266 10.05 0.30 -25.51
CA GLY A 266 11.16 0.46 -26.45
C GLY A 266 12.50 -0.05 -25.93
N PHE A 267 13.53 0.09 -26.77
CA PHE A 267 14.90 -0.31 -26.48
C PHE A 267 15.90 0.50 -27.32
N THR A 268 17.17 0.46 -26.96
CA THR A 268 18.23 1.16 -27.70
C THR A 268 19.13 0.15 -28.42
N LEU A 269 19.30 0.32 -29.73
CA LEU A 269 20.11 -0.53 -30.60
C LEU A 269 21.31 0.28 -31.12
N GLY A 270 22.48 0.06 -30.53
CA GLY A 270 23.64 0.91 -30.76
C GLY A 270 23.36 2.33 -30.28
N ASN A 271 23.36 3.29 -31.21
CA ASN A 271 23.08 4.71 -30.91
C ASN A 271 21.63 5.13 -31.26
N GLN A 272 20.78 4.20 -31.72
CA GLN A 272 19.40 4.50 -32.11
C GLN A 272 18.42 3.96 -31.06
N HIS A 273 17.56 4.83 -30.54
CA HIS A 273 16.41 4.41 -29.74
C HIS A 273 15.26 3.98 -30.65
N HIS A 274 14.64 2.86 -30.33
CA HIS A 274 13.45 2.30 -30.99
C HIS A 274 12.30 2.35 -29.97
N PRO A 275 11.24 3.16 -30.21
CA PRO A 275 10.14 3.30 -29.26
C PRO A 275 9.26 2.05 -29.21
N GLY A 276 8.64 1.81 -28.05
CA GLY A 276 7.61 0.78 -27.88
C GLY A 276 6.20 1.27 -28.22
N CYS A 277 5.20 0.44 -27.96
CA CYS A 277 3.80 0.78 -28.22
C CYS A 277 3.19 1.81 -27.25
N LEU A 278 3.79 2.05 -26.08
CA LEU A 278 3.29 3.00 -25.07
C LEU A 278 3.89 4.40 -25.22
N THR A 279 3.14 5.44 -24.87
CA THR A 279 3.59 6.84 -24.92
C THR A 279 2.88 7.72 -23.90
N LEU A 280 3.47 8.88 -23.60
CA LEU A 280 2.81 9.98 -22.86
C LEU A 280 2.10 10.97 -23.79
N SER A 281 2.26 10.86 -25.12
CA SER A 281 1.58 11.76 -26.07
C SER A 281 0.07 11.52 -26.03
N SER A 282 -0.69 12.55 -25.65
CA SER A 282 -2.16 12.54 -25.76
C SER A 282 -2.65 12.74 -27.20
N ASP A 283 -1.77 13.11 -28.14
CA ASP A 283 -2.06 13.09 -29.58
C ASP A 283 -1.81 11.67 -30.14
N THR A 284 -2.75 10.77 -29.87
CA THR A 284 -2.78 9.38 -30.35
C THR A 284 -4.21 8.90 -30.57
N ARG A 285 -4.37 7.78 -31.28
CA ARG A 285 -5.70 7.18 -31.56
C ARG A 285 -6.20 6.25 -30.45
N ILE A 286 -5.38 5.95 -29.45
CA ILE A 286 -5.66 4.91 -28.45
C ILE A 286 -5.21 5.42 -27.09
N HIS A 287 -6.10 5.42 -26.11
CA HIS A 287 -5.77 5.78 -24.73
C HIS A 287 -6.07 4.62 -23.78
N SER A 288 -5.25 4.47 -22.74
CA SER A 288 -5.44 3.48 -21.66
C SER A 288 -5.08 4.03 -20.26
N CYS A 289 -4.82 5.34 -20.16
CA CYS A 289 -4.47 6.05 -18.93
C CYS A 289 -5.52 5.90 -17.82
N GLU A 290 -5.08 5.94 -16.56
CA GLU A 290 -5.94 5.79 -15.38
C GLU A 290 -7.09 6.83 -15.28
N PRO A 291 -8.31 6.45 -14.84
CA PRO A 291 -9.42 7.39 -14.63
C PRO A 291 -9.13 8.40 -13.51
N GLY A 292 -9.66 9.61 -13.65
CA GLY A 292 -9.39 10.71 -12.72
C GLY A 292 -8.07 11.44 -12.96
N MET A 293 -7.21 10.93 -13.84
CA MET A 293 -6.07 11.67 -14.40
C MET A 293 -6.57 12.78 -15.34
N LYS A 294 -5.86 13.92 -15.42
CA LYS A 294 -6.23 15.09 -16.24
C LYS A 294 -6.55 14.72 -17.69
N CYS A 295 -5.69 13.91 -18.30
CA CYS A 295 -5.81 13.42 -19.67
C CYS A 295 -7.09 12.60 -19.94
N HIS A 296 -7.66 11.90 -18.94
CA HIS A 296 -8.95 11.22 -19.06
C HIS A 296 -10.13 12.22 -19.14
N GLY A 297 -10.02 13.40 -18.50
CA GLY A 297 -11.09 14.41 -18.41
C GLY A 297 -11.44 15.11 -19.73
N HIS A 298 -10.58 15.01 -20.75
CA HIS A 298 -10.88 15.45 -22.12
C HIS A 298 -11.57 14.37 -22.95
N LEU A 299 -11.24 13.09 -22.70
CA LEU A 299 -11.76 11.95 -23.46
C LEU A 299 -13.23 11.67 -23.16
N THR A 300 -13.68 11.87 -21.92
CA THR A 300 -15.09 11.73 -21.52
C THR A 300 -16.06 12.72 -22.18
N LYS A 301 -15.54 13.70 -22.93
CA LYS A 301 -16.30 14.72 -23.67
C LYS A 301 -16.25 14.53 -25.19
N ALA A 302 -15.46 13.57 -25.68
CA ALA A 302 -15.31 13.27 -27.09
C ALA A 302 -16.16 12.06 -27.52
N ASP A 303 -16.40 11.92 -28.82
CA ASP A 303 -17.01 10.73 -29.42
C ASP A 303 -15.94 9.62 -29.53
N ILE A 304 -15.92 8.71 -28.54
CA ILE A 304 -14.89 7.68 -28.39
C ILE A 304 -15.49 6.28 -28.29
N VAL A 305 -14.74 5.30 -28.79
CA VAL A 305 -15.10 3.88 -28.70
C VAL A 305 -14.42 3.25 -27.49
N TRP A 306 -15.22 2.81 -26.52
CA TRP A 306 -14.76 2.19 -25.27
C TRP A 306 -14.50 0.71 -25.49
N VAL A 307 -13.25 0.28 -25.42
CA VAL A 307 -12.83 -1.12 -25.56
C VAL A 307 -12.68 -1.73 -24.18
N THR A 308 -13.50 -2.74 -23.83
CA THR A 308 -13.47 -3.40 -22.52
C THR A 308 -13.38 -4.92 -22.71
N PRO A 309 -12.46 -5.63 -22.04
CA PRO A 309 -12.40 -7.09 -22.08
C PRO A 309 -13.54 -7.72 -21.26
N ILE A 310 -13.96 -8.92 -21.65
CA ILE A 310 -14.87 -9.80 -20.91
C ILE A 310 -14.22 -11.20 -20.81
N VAL A 311 -14.62 -12.04 -19.86
CA VAL A 311 -14.11 -13.41 -19.74
C VAL A 311 -14.58 -14.26 -20.93
N SER A 312 -15.89 -14.22 -21.20
CA SER A 312 -16.54 -14.99 -22.27
C SER A 312 -17.91 -14.38 -22.62
N ARG A 313 -18.55 -14.90 -23.68
CA ARG A 313 -19.94 -14.61 -24.06
C ARG A 313 -20.69 -15.93 -24.21
N LEU A 314 -21.84 -16.05 -23.55
CA LEU A 314 -22.69 -17.24 -23.54
C LEU A 314 -23.55 -17.34 -24.81
N GLU A 315 -24.17 -18.49 -25.05
CA GLU A 315 -24.96 -18.78 -26.26
C GLU A 315 -26.19 -17.88 -26.44
N ASP A 316 -26.77 -17.41 -25.34
CA ASP A 316 -27.87 -16.43 -25.31
C ASP A 316 -27.41 -14.99 -25.62
N GLY A 317 -26.09 -14.77 -25.71
CA GLY A 317 -25.46 -13.46 -25.89
C GLY A 317 -25.05 -12.75 -24.60
N THR A 318 -25.30 -13.34 -23.41
CA THR A 318 -24.92 -12.78 -22.12
C THR A 318 -23.39 -12.70 -21.98
N GLU A 319 -22.87 -11.54 -21.57
CA GLU A 319 -21.43 -11.28 -21.48
C GLU A 319 -20.93 -11.39 -20.03
N LEU A 320 -20.03 -12.35 -19.79
CA LEU A 320 -19.41 -12.59 -18.49
C LEU A 320 -18.27 -11.58 -18.28
N LEU A 321 -18.52 -10.51 -17.53
CA LEU A 321 -17.54 -9.47 -17.24
C LEU A 321 -16.37 -10.00 -16.39
N GLU A 322 -15.15 -9.54 -16.66
CA GLU A 322 -13.99 -9.84 -15.81
C GLU A 322 -13.92 -8.85 -14.63
N ALA A 323 -13.61 -9.35 -13.43
CA ALA A 323 -13.41 -8.49 -12.25
C ALA A 323 -12.26 -7.49 -12.48
N GLY A 324 -12.44 -6.24 -12.06
CA GLY A 324 -11.49 -5.14 -12.32
C GLY A 324 -11.55 -4.53 -13.71
N ALA A 325 -11.97 -5.27 -14.74
CA ALA A 325 -12.22 -4.69 -16.06
C ALA A 325 -13.40 -3.71 -16.02
N GLY A 326 -13.36 -2.65 -16.84
CA GLY A 326 -14.53 -1.82 -17.10
C GLY A 326 -15.09 -1.02 -15.92
N GLY A 327 -14.33 -0.79 -14.83
CA GLY A 327 -14.90 -0.11 -13.66
C GLY A 327 -13.96 0.53 -12.65
N GLY A 328 -12.78 -0.02 -12.38
CA GLY A 328 -11.96 0.41 -11.23
C GLY A 328 -12.44 -0.14 -9.88
N LEU A 329 -13.25 -1.20 -9.89
CA LEU A 329 -13.47 -2.06 -8.73
C LEU A 329 -12.68 -3.35 -8.94
N GLY A 330 -11.38 -3.26 -8.63
CA GLY A 330 -10.39 -4.32 -8.77
C GLY A 330 -8.98 -3.78 -8.55
N ASP A 331 -8.16 -4.53 -7.82
CA ASP A 331 -6.77 -4.31 -7.41
C ASP A 331 -6.36 -2.98 -6.77
N LEU A 332 -6.55 -1.89 -7.48
CA LEU A 332 -5.91 -0.61 -7.14
C LEU A 332 -6.74 0.19 -6.12
N HIS A 333 -7.92 -0.32 -5.75
CA HIS A 333 -8.94 0.31 -4.92
C HIS A 333 -9.23 -0.42 -3.60
N GLN A 334 -8.23 -1.05 -2.99
CA GLN A 334 -8.34 -1.49 -1.59
C GLN A 334 -8.57 -0.27 -0.66
N THR A 335 -9.80 -0.13 -0.16
CA THR A 335 -10.04 0.48 1.15
C THR A 335 -9.33 -0.34 2.23
N ALA A 336 -8.89 0.29 3.31
CA ALA A 336 -8.28 -0.44 4.42
C ALA A 336 -9.33 -1.35 5.09
N GLU A 337 -9.18 -2.66 4.92
CA GLU A 337 -9.84 -3.64 5.78
C GLU A 337 -9.29 -3.47 7.19
N LEU A 338 -10.17 -3.24 8.16
CA LEU A 338 -9.82 -3.28 9.58
C LEU A 338 -9.78 -4.75 10.01
N ASP A 339 -8.73 -5.15 10.74
CA ASP A 339 -8.58 -6.52 11.22
C ASP A 339 -9.80 -6.97 12.05
N ALA A 340 -10.34 -8.13 11.71
CA ALA A 340 -11.65 -8.59 12.17
C ALA A 340 -11.60 -9.25 13.56
N ASP A 341 -11.23 -8.48 14.59
CA ASP A 341 -11.20 -8.92 15.99
C ASP A 341 -12.19 -8.09 16.86
N MET A 342 -13.49 -8.15 16.50
CA MET A 342 -14.59 -7.60 17.29
C MET A 342 -15.45 -8.72 17.89
N SER A 343 -15.58 -8.75 19.21
CA SER A 343 -16.33 -9.82 19.89
C SER A 343 -17.83 -9.79 19.56
N ILE A 344 -18.44 -10.97 19.47
CA ILE A 344 -19.87 -11.15 19.14
C ILE A 344 -20.83 -10.39 20.08
N ARG A 345 -20.41 -10.07 21.31
CA ARG A 345 -21.20 -9.28 22.26
C ARG A 345 -21.43 -7.84 21.78
N ASP A 346 -20.43 -7.22 21.14
CA ASP A 346 -20.51 -5.85 20.65
C ASP A 346 -21.49 -5.72 19.47
N PHE A 347 -21.53 -6.74 18.61
CA PHE A 347 -22.50 -6.83 17.51
C PHE A 347 -23.94 -6.96 18.04
N ILE A 348 -24.17 -7.80 19.05
CA ILE A 348 -25.48 -7.98 19.68
C ILE A 348 -25.92 -6.70 20.43
N HIS A 349 -25.01 -6.01 21.11
CA HIS A 349 -25.32 -4.75 21.82
C HIS A 349 -25.66 -3.60 20.85
N ARG A 350 -25.16 -3.62 19.61
CA ARG A 350 -25.56 -2.68 18.54
C ARG A 350 -26.92 -3.01 17.91
N LEU A 351 -27.41 -4.24 18.04
CA LEU A 351 -28.73 -4.64 17.54
C LEU A 351 -29.88 -4.37 18.53
N SER A 352 -29.60 -4.20 19.84
CA SER A 352 -30.63 -3.94 20.85
C SER A 352 -31.07 -2.47 20.94
N LYS A 353 -30.22 -1.51 20.55
CA LYS A 353 -30.57 -0.08 20.49
C LYS A 353 -31.05 0.30 19.08
N GLY A 354 -32.32 0.02 18.80
CA GLY A 354 -32.93 0.20 17.48
C GLY A 354 -33.05 1.66 17.02
N GLN A 355 -32.12 2.12 16.18
CA GLN A 355 -32.27 3.29 15.32
C GLN A 355 -31.77 2.98 13.90
N GLY A 356 -32.57 3.36 12.89
CA GLY A 356 -32.22 3.21 11.47
C GLY A 356 -32.52 1.83 10.86
N GLN A 357 -33.70 1.66 10.24
CA GLN A 357 -33.95 0.49 9.39
C GLN A 357 -33.14 0.58 8.09
N PRO A 358 -32.52 -0.52 7.60
CA PRO A 358 -32.02 -0.57 6.24
C PRO A 358 -33.21 -0.56 5.25
N PRO A 359 -33.11 0.13 4.11
CA PRO A 359 -34.21 0.19 3.14
C PRO A 359 -34.47 -1.20 2.54
N LYS A 360 -35.71 -1.69 2.70
CA LYS A 360 -36.16 -2.96 2.11
C LYS A 360 -35.99 -2.90 0.59
N ARG A 361 -35.17 -3.79 0.02
CA ARG A 361 -35.13 -4.02 -1.43
C ARG A 361 -36.49 -4.55 -1.89
N ALA A 362 -37.31 -3.69 -2.48
CA ALA A 362 -38.42 -4.14 -3.31
C ALA A 362 -37.85 -4.84 -4.55
N LEU A 363 -38.28 -6.07 -4.82
CA LEU A 363 -37.95 -6.79 -6.05
C LEU A 363 -38.78 -6.24 -7.22
N GLY A 364 -38.57 -4.96 -7.54
CA GLY A 364 -39.21 -4.27 -8.66
C GLY A 364 -38.39 -4.43 -9.94
N SER A 365 -39.05 -4.84 -11.02
CA SER A 365 -38.49 -4.86 -12.37
C SER A 365 -38.07 -3.46 -12.81
N LEU A 366 -36.78 -3.15 -12.74
CA LEU A 366 -36.22 -1.88 -13.21
C LEU A 366 -36.13 -1.85 -14.74
N GLU A 367 -37.29 -1.64 -15.38
CA GLU A 367 -37.32 -1.00 -16.70
C GLU A 367 -36.55 0.33 -16.60
N HIS A 368 -35.37 0.38 -17.22
CA HIS A 368 -34.51 1.55 -17.15
C HIS A 368 -35.04 2.66 -18.05
N GLY A 369 -35.96 3.46 -17.51
CA GLY A 369 -36.29 4.78 -18.06
C GLY A 369 -35.01 5.56 -18.36
N PRO A 370 -34.91 6.23 -19.53
CA PRO A 370 -33.61 6.52 -20.14
C PRO A 370 -32.80 7.57 -19.38
N ARG A 371 -31.91 7.11 -18.48
CA ARG A 371 -30.77 7.89 -18.02
C ARG A 371 -29.99 8.36 -19.25
N ARG A 372 -29.77 9.67 -19.33
CA ARG A 372 -29.18 10.35 -20.51
C ARG A 372 -27.68 10.09 -20.61
N GLN A 373 -27.30 8.85 -20.91
CA GLN A 373 -25.93 8.48 -21.28
C GLN A 373 -25.44 9.34 -22.44
N SER A 374 -24.20 9.82 -22.36
CA SER A 374 -23.48 10.27 -23.54
C SER A 374 -23.31 9.07 -24.48
N ARG A 375 -23.49 9.28 -25.79
CA ARG A 375 -23.49 8.22 -26.83
C ARG A 375 -22.09 7.69 -27.14
N GLY A 376 -21.38 7.15 -26.15
CA GLY A 376 -20.15 6.38 -26.39
C GLY A 376 -20.48 4.97 -26.86
N HIS A 377 -19.90 4.54 -27.98
CA HIS A 377 -20.01 3.14 -28.42
C HIS A 377 -19.09 2.26 -27.59
N VAL A 378 -19.62 1.17 -27.02
CA VAL A 378 -18.82 0.19 -26.25
C VAL A 378 -18.57 -1.06 -27.08
N LEU A 379 -17.33 -1.56 -27.04
CA LEU A 379 -16.81 -2.69 -27.80
C LEU A 379 -16.26 -3.72 -26.79
N HIS A 380 -17.00 -4.81 -26.62
CA HIS A 380 -16.56 -5.95 -25.81
C HIS A 380 -15.90 -7.03 -26.65
N PHE A 381 -14.93 -7.74 -26.08
CA PHE A 381 -14.22 -8.87 -26.70
C PHE A 381 -13.78 -9.86 -25.60
N PRO A 382 -13.84 -11.18 -25.83
CA PRO A 382 -13.41 -12.16 -24.84
C PRO A 382 -11.88 -12.14 -24.70
N TYR A 383 -11.36 -12.11 -23.48
CA TYR A 383 -9.93 -12.25 -23.16
C TYR A 383 -9.81 -12.53 -21.66
N SER A 384 -9.87 -13.81 -21.27
CA SER A 384 -9.69 -14.20 -19.86
C SER A 384 -8.22 -14.28 -19.48
N ARG A 385 -7.85 -13.74 -18.31
CA ARG A 385 -6.55 -13.98 -17.66
C ARG A 385 -6.51 -15.26 -16.81
N HIS A 386 -7.66 -15.90 -16.54
CA HIS A 386 -7.78 -17.16 -15.81
C HIS A 386 -8.22 -18.32 -16.71
N SER A 387 -7.95 -19.54 -16.29
CA SER A 387 -8.33 -20.78 -16.97
C SER A 387 -9.85 -21.03 -16.91
N SER A 388 -10.41 -21.66 -17.95
CA SER A 388 -11.73 -22.31 -17.89
C SER A 388 -11.63 -23.70 -17.26
N TYR A 389 -12.77 -24.29 -16.87
CA TYR A 389 -12.79 -25.59 -16.20
C TYR A 389 -12.20 -26.73 -17.06
N GLU A 390 -12.38 -26.73 -18.39
CA GLU A 390 -11.68 -27.69 -19.27
C GLU A 390 -10.17 -27.50 -19.29
N GLU A 391 -9.67 -26.26 -19.25
CA GLU A 391 -8.24 -25.95 -19.23
C GLU A 391 -7.59 -26.36 -17.90
N LEU A 392 -8.28 -26.14 -16.78
CA LEU A 392 -7.87 -26.66 -15.46
C LEU A 392 -7.84 -28.19 -15.44
N ARG A 393 -8.88 -28.85 -15.97
CA ARG A 393 -8.89 -30.32 -16.09
C ARG A 393 -7.80 -30.85 -17.02
N HIS A 394 -7.50 -30.16 -18.12
CA HIS A 394 -6.37 -30.51 -18.98
C HIS A 394 -5.04 -30.43 -18.23
N LEU A 395 -4.80 -29.34 -17.49
CA LEU A 395 -3.60 -29.17 -16.65
C LEU A 395 -3.48 -30.28 -15.58
N VAL A 396 -4.55 -30.58 -14.85
CA VAL A 396 -4.54 -31.66 -13.85
C VAL A 396 -4.29 -33.02 -14.53
N SER A 397 -4.88 -33.27 -15.70
CA SER A 397 -4.79 -34.57 -16.39
C SER A 397 -3.37 -34.93 -16.87
N VAL A 398 -2.50 -33.95 -17.11
CA VAL A 398 -1.09 -34.20 -17.46
C VAL A 398 -0.22 -34.48 -16.24
N PHE A 399 -0.59 -34.00 -15.05
CA PHE A 399 0.16 -34.23 -13.80
C PHE A 399 -0.30 -35.45 -13.01
N ARG A 400 -1.60 -35.77 -13.02
CA ARG A 400 -2.24 -36.79 -12.16
C ARG A 400 -1.74 -36.78 -10.71
N PRO A 401 -1.89 -35.65 -9.99
CA PRO A 401 -1.37 -35.50 -8.63
C PRO A 401 -2.06 -36.46 -7.66
N ARG A 402 -1.57 -36.53 -6.41
CA ARG A 402 -2.30 -37.22 -5.34
C ARG A 402 -3.51 -36.39 -4.91
N ASP A 403 -3.27 -35.18 -4.41
CA ASP A 403 -4.29 -34.26 -3.90
C ASP A 403 -4.35 -32.97 -4.74
N ILE A 404 -5.43 -32.19 -4.56
CA ILE A 404 -5.56 -30.83 -5.08
C ILE A 404 -6.11 -29.94 -3.96
N CYS A 405 -5.46 -28.80 -3.76
CA CYS A 405 -5.91 -27.77 -2.84
C CYS A 405 -6.29 -26.52 -3.65
N PRO A 406 -7.49 -25.95 -3.46
CA PRO A 406 -7.92 -24.78 -4.20
C PRO A 406 -7.31 -23.49 -3.64
N CYS A 407 -6.89 -22.58 -4.51
CA CYS A 407 -6.47 -21.23 -4.13
C CYS A 407 -7.64 -20.24 -4.07
N THR A 408 -8.80 -20.58 -4.63
CA THR A 408 -9.98 -19.71 -4.70
C THR A 408 -11.27 -20.46 -4.37
N VAL A 409 -11.71 -20.32 -3.11
CA VAL A 409 -12.95 -20.91 -2.57
C VAL A 409 -13.79 -19.88 -1.84
N ASP A 410 -15.10 -19.92 -2.08
CA ASP A 410 -16.13 -19.37 -1.20
C ASP A 410 -16.62 -20.49 -0.27
N SER A 411 -16.33 -20.38 1.03
CA SER A 411 -16.70 -21.38 2.03
C SER A 411 -18.15 -21.29 2.52
N ASP A 412 -18.89 -20.24 2.13
CA ASP A 412 -20.34 -20.15 2.32
C ASP A 412 -21.08 -20.81 1.14
N ALA A 413 -20.50 -20.81 -0.05
CA ALA A 413 -21.02 -21.50 -1.24
C ALA A 413 -20.55 -22.97 -1.41
N TRP A 414 -19.62 -23.46 -0.59
CA TRP A 414 -19.03 -24.79 -0.73
C TRP A 414 -20.07 -25.92 -0.65
N SER A 415 -19.93 -26.89 -1.57
CA SER A 415 -20.75 -28.11 -1.62
C SER A 415 -19.98 -29.24 -2.34
N GLU A 416 -20.42 -30.49 -2.17
CA GLU A 416 -19.76 -31.67 -2.76
C GLU A 416 -19.63 -31.60 -4.30
N ASP A 417 -20.56 -30.93 -5.00
CA ASP A 417 -20.50 -30.74 -6.45
C ASP A 417 -19.38 -29.79 -6.93
N ILE A 418 -18.83 -28.97 -6.02
CA ILE A 418 -17.66 -28.10 -6.24
C ILE A 418 -16.46 -28.45 -5.34
N SER A 419 -16.50 -29.60 -4.66
CA SER A 419 -15.35 -30.18 -3.97
C SER A 419 -14.20 -30.51 -4.95
N MET A 420 -12.96 -30.55 -4.49
CA MET A 420 -11.83 -30.92 -5.35
C MET A 420 -11.93 -32.38 -5.82
N GLN A 421 -12.40 -33.27 -4.96
CA GLN A 421 -12.76 -34.65 -5.31
C GLN A 421 -13.85 -34.69 -6.39
N GLY A 422 -14.89 -33.86 -6.29
CA GLY A 422 -15.97 -33.78 -7.29
C GLY A 422 -15.51 -33.20 -8.62
N LEU A 423 -14.71 -32.15 -8.62
CA LEU A 423 -14.27 -31.45 -9.83
C LEU A 423 -13.10 -32.14 -10.56
N PHE A 424 -12.21 -32.81 -9.84
CA PHE A 424 -10.94 -33.31 -10.38
C PHE A 424 -10.56 -34.74 -9.94
N GLY A 425 -11.32 -35.37 -9.03
CA GLY A 425 -10.92 -36.65 -8.41
C GLY A 425 -10.78 -37.83 -9.37
N ASP A 426 -11.37 -37.78 -10.56
CA ASP A 426 -11.18 -38.78 -11.63
C ASP A 426 -9.83 -38.65 -12.36
N LEU A 427 -9.11 -37.54 -12.15
CA LEU A 427 -7.78 -37.26 -12.69
C LEU A 427 -6.65 -37.48 -11.67
N CYS A 428 -6.99 -37.59 -10.38
CA CYS A 428 -6.05 -37.76 -9.28
C CYS A 428 -5.69 -39.23 -9.02
N SER A 429 -4.64 -39.44 -8.23
CA SER A 429 -4.17 -40.75 -7.76
C SER A 429 -4.54 -41.06 -6.30
N SER A 430 -5.07 -40.08 -5.54
CA SER A 430 -5.68 -40.28 -4.23
C SER A 430 -7.22 -40.33 -4.31
N THR A 431 -7.84 -41.01 -3.36
CA THR A 431 -9.28 -40.88 -3.06
C THR A 431 -9.57 -40.00 -1.85
N VAL A 432 -8.52 -39.47 -1.20
CA VAL A 432 -8.54 -38.62 0.00
C VAL A 432 -8.04 -37.24 -0.38
N PHE A 433 -8.83 -36.21 -0.06
CA PHE A 433 -8.61 -34.81 -0.42
C PHE A 433 -8.62 -33.94 0.83
N PHE A 434 -7.47 -33.41 1.23
CA PHE A 434 -7.30 -32.76 2.54
C PHE A 434 -8.23 -31.55 2.73
N HIS A 435 -8.34 -30.70 1.71
CA HIS A 435 -9.17 -29.51 1.78
C HIS A 435 -10.68 -29.82 1.86
N ASP A 436 -11.13 -30.87 1.17
CA ASP A 436 -12.54 -31.27 1.19
C ASP A 436 -12.91 -31.90 2.55
N GLU A 437 -12.00 -32.66 3.18
CA GLU A 437 -12.19 -33.16 4.55
C GLU A 437 -12.24 -32.02 5.58
N GLU A 438 -11.32 -31.06 5.52
CA GLU A 438 -11.30 -29.90 6.42
C GLU A 438 -12.56 -29.04 6.25
N THR A 439 -12.94 -28.72 5.01
CA THR A 439 -14.10 -27.86 4.71
C THR A 439 -15.42 -28.55 5.07
N ARG A 440 -15.56 -29.85 4.79
CA ARG A 440 -16.72 -30.65 5.21
C ARG A 440 -16.90 -30.62 6.73
N ALA A 441 -15.82 -30.83 7.50
CA ALA A 441 -15.87 -30.77 8.96
C ALA A 441 -16.28 -29.37 9.49
N GLN A 442 -15.80 -28.29 8.85
CA GLN A 442 -16.21 -26.92 9.19
C GLN A 442 -17.70 -26.68 8.87
N VAL A 443 -18.19 -27.15 7.72
CA VAL A 443 -19.60 -27.04 7.31
C VAL A 443 -20.52 -27.86 8.23
N GLU A 444 -20.12 -29.07 8.62
CA GLU A 444 -20.84 -29.90 9.60
C GLU A 444 -20.92 -29.23 10.98
N ALA A 445 -19.81 -28.70 11.49
CA ALA A 445 -19.77 -27.96 12.76
C ALA A 445 -20.66 -26.71 12.72
N ARG A 446 -20.64 -25.95 11.62
CA ARG A 446 -21.52 -24.80 11.37
C ARG A 446 -22.99 -25.24 11.43
N ASN A 447 -23.37 -26.27 10.68
CA ASN A 447 -24.74 -26.78 10.62
C ASN A 447 -25.22 -27.31 11.98
N ALA A 448 -24.37 -28.02 12.73
CA ALA A 448 -24.68 -28.49 14.08
C ALA A 448 -24.95 -27.31 15.04
N SER A 449 -24.13 -26.24 14.97
CA SER A 449 -24.32 -25.05 15.81
C SER A 449 -25.68 -24.38 15.58
N CYS A 450 -26.11 -24.27 14.32
CA CYS A 450 -27.43 -23.73 13.95
C CYS A 450 -28.56 -24.59 14.52
N GLN A 451 -28.47 -25.92 14.45
CA GLN A 451 -29.49 -26.81 15.00
C GLN A 451 -29.63 -26.70 16.53
N VAL A 452 -28.54 -26.45 17.26
CA VAL A 452 -28.58 -26.22 18.72
C VAL A 452 -29.33 -24.93 19.06
N VAL A 453 -29.12 -23.85 18.29
CA VAL A 453 -29.88 -22.59 18.44
C VAL A 453 -31.38 -22.80 18.17
N SER A 454 -31.73 -23.55 17.12
CA SER A 454 -33.13 -23.92 16.82
C SER A 454 -33.77 -24.74 17.94
N ARG A 455 -33.04 -25.69 18.54
CA ARG A 455 -33.53 -26.51 19.66
C ARG A 455 -33.71 -25.71 20.95
N LYS A 456 -32.89 -24.69 21.23
CA LYS A 456 -33.10 -23.78 22.37
C LYS A 456 -34.39 -22.97 22.23
N ARG A 457 -34.71 -22.45 21.04
CA ARG A 457 -36.00 -21.74 20.82
C ARG A 457 -37.21 -22.63 21.07
N LYS A 458 -37.17 -23.89 20.60
CA LYS A 458 -38.25 -24.87 20.79
C LYS A 458 -38.45 -25.41 22.22
N ARG A 459 -37.76 -24.88 23.22
CA ARG A 459 -37.86 -25.31 24.63
C ARG A 459 -38.27 -24.17 25.58
N GLY A 460 -38.78 -23.06 25.04
CA GLY A 460 -39.26 -21.89 25.81
C GLY A 460 -40.73 -21.52 25.57
N GLU A 461 -41.48 -22.31 24.80
CA GLU A 461 -42.92 -22.10 24.55
C GLU A 461 -43.72 -23.23 25.21
N SER A 462 -44.01 -23.07 26.50
CA SER A 462 -44.97 -23.91 27.23
C SER A 462 -45.46 -23.21 28.52
N ASP A 463 -46.34 -22.23 28.38
CA ASP A 463 -47.48 -21.99 29.28
C ASP A 463 -48.54 -21.14 28.54
N PRO A 464 -49.84 -21.17 28.92
CA PRO A 464 -50.94 -20.71 28.06
C PRO A 464 -51.79 -19.55 28.65
N ASP A 465 -52.90 -19.25 27.96
CA ASP A 465 -54.06 -18.43 28.38
C ASP A 465 -53.82 -16.90 28.52
N GLU A 466 -54.71 -15.96 28.20
CA GLU A 466 -55.95 -15.85 27.36
C GLU A 466 -55.96 -14.36 26.87
N ASP A 467 -56.65 -13.90 25.82
CA ASP A 467 -58.11 -13.85 25.58
C ASP A 467 -58.40 -13.42 24.10
N GLU A 468 -59.67 -13.48 23.67
CA GLU A 468 -60.16 -13.18 22.31
C GLU A 468 -60.30 -11.65 22.04
N THR A 469 -60.58 -11.09 20.84
CA THR A 469 -61.48 -11.48 19.74
C THR A 469 -61.23 -10.65 18.45
N GLN A 470 -61.61 -11.20 17.28
CA GLN A 470 -62.05 -10.48 16.04
C GLN A 470 -61.06 -9.53 15.29
N SER A 471 -61.13 -9.37 13.96
CA SER A 471 -61.69 -10.26 12.90
C SER A 471 -61.12 -9.94 11.50
N GLN A 472 -60.84 -11.01 10.74
CA GLN A 472 -60.90 -11.17 9.28
C GLN A 472 -60.68 -9.95 8.35
N SER A 473 -59.55 -9.94 7.63
CA SER A 473 -59.60 -9.89 6.14
C SER A 473 -58.32 -10.39 5.44
N ARG A 474 -58.49 -11.41 4.60
CA ARG A 474 -57.98 -11.57 3.22
C ARG A 474 -56.57 -10.98 2.91
N ALA A 475 -55.48 -11.76 2.88
CA ALA A 475 -55.09 -12.79 1.89
C ALA A 475 -54.49 -12.23 0.57
N GLU A 476 -53.61 -13.01 -0.07
CA GLU A 476 -52.62 -12.62 -1.10
C GLU A 476 -51.43 -11.84 -0.49
N TYR A 477 -50.15 -12.07 -0.79
CA TYR A 477 -49.48 -12.93 -1.79
C TYR A 477 -48.63 -14.05 -1.15
N ALA A 478 -48.55 -15.22 -1.80
CA ALA A 478 -47.57 -16.26 -1.48
C ALA A 478 -47.17 -17.05 -2.74
N GLY A 479 -45.87 -17.39 -2.86
CA GLY A 479 -45.33 -18.31 -3.86
C GLY A 479 -44.48 -17.66 -4.96
N ALA A 480 -43.17 -17.99 -4.97
CA ALA A 480 -42.29 -18.05 -6.17
C ALA A 480 -40.84 -18.48 -5.81
N THR A 481 -40.66 -19.60 -5.11
CA THR A 481 -39.37 -20.33 -5.11
C THR A 481 -39.56 -21.59 -5.93
N LEU A 482 -38.98 -21.63 -7.14
CA LEU A 482 -39.04 -22.79 -8.02
C LEU A 482 -37.87 -23.73 -7.72
N ASP A 483 -38.22 -24.93 -7.25
CA ASP A 483 -37.35 -26.11 -7.20
C ASP A 483 -37.05 -26.57 -8.64
N ILE A 484 -35.77 -26.75 -8.96
CA ILE A 484 -35.30 -27.39 -10.20
C ILE A 484 -34.28 -28.48 -9.84
N SER A 485 -34.72 -29.49 -9.09
CA SER A 485 -33.96 -30.73 -8.82
C SER A 485 -34.82 -32.00 -8.88
N ALA A 486 -35.88 -32.03 -9.71
CA ALA A 486 -36.94 -33.04 -9.63
C ALA A 486 -37.34 -33.77 -10.94
N GLU A 487 -36.64 -33.65 -12.06
CA GLU A 487 -37.08 -34.27 -13.34
C GLU A 487 -36.00 -35.07 -14.11
N LEU A 488 -35.23 -35.93 -13.42
CA LEU A 488 -34.33 -36.89 -14.11
C LEU A 488 -34.06 -38.19 -13.33
N LYS A 489 -35.13 -38.97 -13.03
CA LYS A 489 -35.10 -40.41 -12.65
C LYS A 489 -36.49 -41.05 -12.50
N ARG A 490 -37.14 -41.48 -13.60
CA ARG A 490 -38.30 -42.40 -13.56
C ARG A 490 -38.42 -43.31 -14.80
N THR A 491 -37.77 -44.48 -14.77
CA THR A 491 -38.12 -45.65 -15.59
C THR A 491 -37.76 -46.95 -14.86
N HIS A 492 -38.78 -47.66 -14.33
CA HIS A 492 -38.69 -48.95 -13.63
C HIS A 492 -37.85 -48.92 -12.31
N THR A 493 -38.05 -49.79 -11.31
CA THR A 493 -38.52 -51.19 -11.30
C THR A 493 -39.48 -51.48 -10.11
N VAL A 494 -39.95 -52.73 -9.99
CA VAL A 494 -41.08 -53.18 -9.14
C VAL A 494 -40.70 -53.49 -7.67
N VAL A 495 -41.66 -53.17 -6.80
CA VAL A 495 -41.95 -53.63 -5.41
C VAL A 495 -41.26 -54.93 -4.93
N GLN A 496 -40.67 -54.89 -3.72
CA GLN A 496 -40.93 -55.89 -2.66
C GLN A 496 -40.63 -55.37 -1.24
N HIS A 497 -41.23 -56.00 -0.21
CA HIS A 497 -41.07 -55.65 1.21
C HIS A 497 -39.90 -56.38 1.89
N GLY A 498 -39.37 -55.81 2.96
CA GLY A 498 -38.53 -56.47 3.96
C GLY A 498 -38.50 -55.66 5.26
N GLN A 499 -38.79 -56.30 6.39
CA GLN A 499 -38.93 -55.67 7.72
C GLN A 499 -38.23 -56.51 8.78
N VAL A 500 -37.33 -55.90 9.55
CA VAL A 500 -36.85 -56.23 10.92
C VAL A 500 -35.80 -55.18 11.32
N ASP A 501 -35.36 -54.99 12.58
CA ASP A 501 -36.01 -54.85 13.90
C ASP A 501 -34.90 -54.90 14.97
N ALA A 502 -35.03 -54.12 16.06
CA ALA A 502 -34.33 -54.27 17.36
C ALA A 502 -32.77 -54.11 17.44
N ALA A 503 -32.16 -53.79 18.61
CA ALA A 503 -32.60 -53.09 19.83
C ALA A 503 -31.41 -52.77 20.79
N GLY A 504 -31.60 -51.79 21.69
CA GLY A 504 -30.86 -51.61 22.97
C GLY A 504 -29.46 -50.97 22.91
N GLY A 505 -28.94 -50.32 23.96
CA GLY A 505 -29.55 -49.90 25.23
C GLY A 505 -28.61 -49.99 26.46
N GLY A 506 -28.48 -48.91 27.26
CA GLY A 506 -27.84 -48.96 28.60
C GLY A 506 -27.03 -47.72 29.03
N GLU A 507 -27.40 -47.14 30.17
CA GLU A 507 -26.60 -46.25 31.05
C GLU A 507 -26.47 -46.96 32.45
N PRO A 508 -26.21 -46.36 33.65
CA PRO A 508 -25.83 -44.97 34.02
C PRO A 508 -24.82 -44.81 35.21
N VAL A 509 -24.70 -43.57 35.72
CA VAL A 509 -24.31 -43.11 37.10
C VAL A 509 -22.82 -42.97 37.49
N HIS A 510 -22.39 -41.74 37.83
CA HIS A 510 -21.98 -41.35 39.21
C HIS A 510 -21.80 -39.83 39.41
N GLU A 511 -22.07 -39.34 40.63
CA GLU A 511 -22.04 -37.92 41.07
C GLU A 511 -21.07 -37.70 42.26
N TYR A 512 -20.66 -36.44 42.50
CA TYR A 512 -20.46 -35.65 43.75
C TYR A 512 -19.85 -34.28 43.28
N ASP A 513 -20.29 -33.06 43.63
CA ASP A 513 -20.45 -32.36 44.94
C ASP A 513 -19.08 -32.16 45.65
N ASP A 514 -18.69 -31.03 46.28
CA ASP A 514 -19.38 -29.80 46.76
C ASP A 514 -18.45 -28.52 46.81
N GLY A 515 -19.00 -27.30 47.07
CA GLY A 515 -18.24 -26.15 47.66
C GLY A 515 -18.27 -24.72 47.03
N GLU A 516 -18.86 -23.74 47.73
CA GLU A 516 -18.86 -22.24 47.51
C GLU A 516 -18.90 -21.52 48.90
N PRO A 517 -19.13 -20.18 49.13
CA PRO A 517 -19.18 -18.95 48.30
C PRO A 517 -17.98 -17.99 48.64
N VAL A 518 -17.92 -16.64 48.71
CA VAL A 518 -18.76 -15.38 48.66
C VAL A 518 -17.82 -14.23 48.15
N HIS A 519 -18.06 -12.90 48.02
CA HIS A 519 -18.99 -11.82 48.48
C HIS A 519 -19.18 -10.81 47.28
N GLU A 520 -20.24 -10.00 47.07
CA GLU A 520 -20.84 -8.83 47.79
C GLU A 520 -20.00 -7.52 47.77
N TYR A 521 -20.52 -6.29 47.51
CA TYR A 521 -21.82 -5.77 47.01
C TYR A 521 -21.69 -4.30 46.49
N ASP A 522 -22.62 -3.86 45.62
CA ASP A 522 -23.34 -2.54 45.42
C ASP A 522 -22.67 -1.15 45.73
N ASP A 523 -23.19 0.05 45.39
CA ASP A 523 -24.50 0.50 44.85
C ASP A 523 -24.40 1.74 43.89
N GLY A 524 -25.54 2.26 43.37
CA GLY A 524 -25.76 3.73 43.26
C GLY A 524 -26.01 4.40 41.88
N GLU A 525 -27.19 5.01 41.70
CA GLU A 525 -27.58 5.99 40.63
C GLU A 525 -27.68 7.43 41.23
N PRO A 526 -27.98 8.59 40.54
CA PRO A 526 -28.85 8.74 39.34
C PRO A 526 -28.55 9.84 38.28
N VAL A 527 -29.29 9.70 37.16
CA VAL A 527 -29.92 10.65 36.19
C VAL A 527 -29.80 12.19 36.37
N HIS A 528 -29.67 12.94 35.25
CA HIS A 528 -30.37 14.22 35.01
C HIS A 528 -30.43 14.68 33.52
N GLU A 529 -31.49 15.44 33.15
CA GLU A 529 -31.82 16.02 31.82
C GLU A 529 -32.23 17.53 32.00
N TYR A 530 -32.51 18.43 31.02
CA TYR A 530 -32.94 18.43 29.58
C TYR A 530 -32.48 19.73 28.83
N ASP A 531 -32.74 19.81 27.50
CA ASP A 531 -33.03 21.04 26.69
C ASP A 531 -31.91 22.09 26.43
N ASP A 532 -31.98 23.07 25.48
CA ASP A 532 -32.89 23.38 24.33
C ASP A 532 -32.21 24.28 23.22
N GLY A 533 -32.80 24.33 21.99
CA GLY A 533 -32.71 25.38 20.91
C GLY A 533 -31.35 25.80 20.29
N GLU A 534 -31.02 25.63 18.98
CA GLU A 534 -31.49 26.26 17.71
C GLU A 534 -31.31 27.81 17.56
N PRO A 535 -31.16 28.42 16.34
CA PRO A 535 -30.98 27.87 14.97
C PRO A 535 -29.98 28.64 14.03
N VAL A 536 -29.92 28.26 12.73
CA VAL A 536 -29.37 28.97 11.51
C VAL A 536 -27.82 29.18 11.48
N HIS A 537 -27.06 28.79 10.44
CA HIS A 537 -27.12 29.25 9.04
C HIS A 537 -26.58 28.24 8.00
N GLU A 538 -27.15 28.30 6.80
CA GLU A 538 -26.61 27.68 5.57
C GLU A 538 -25.40 28.46 5.03
N TYR A 539 -24.44 27.76 4.42
CA TYR A 539 -23.47 28.31 3.47
C TYR A 539 -23.29 27.34 2.30
N ASP A 540 -23.32 27.90 1.08
CA ASP A 540 -23.20 27.16 -0.19
C ASP A 540 -21.71 27.06 -0.65
N ASP A 541 -21.50 26.24 -1.68
CA ASP A 541 -20.36 26.15 -2.59
C ASP A 541 -18.96 26.70 -2.17
N GLY A 542 -18.15 25.83 -1.52
CA GLY A 542 -16.70 26.03 -1.35
C GLY A 542 -15.88 24.75 -1.56
N GLU A 543 -14.85 24.79 -2.41
CA GLU A 543 -13.96 23.62 -2.67
C GLU A 543 -13.19 23.19 -1.40
N PRO A 544 -13.04 21.87 -1.14
CA PRO A 544 -12.23 21.38 -0.03
C PRO A 544 -10.74 21.63 -0.27
N VAL A 545 -10.13 22.44 0.62
CA VAL A 545 -8.69 22.74 0.58
C VAL A 545 -7.89 21.48 0.90
N HIS A 546 -6.99 21.09 0.00
CA HIS A 546 -6.17 19.89 0.16
C HIS A 546 -4.95 20.09 1.08
N GLU A 547 -4.57 19.00 1.75
CA GLU A 547 -3.52 18.94 2.78
C GLU A 547 -2.14 18.50 2.25
N TYR A 548 -1.14 18.52 3.14
CA TYR A 548 0.30 18.63 2.88
C TYR A 548 1.00 17.30 3.13
N ASP A 549 2.00 16.96 2.33
CA ASP A 549 3.01 15.99 2.75
C ASP A 549 4.27 16.06 1.87
N ASP A 550 5.38 16.42 2.50
CA ASP A 550 6.67 16.77 1.91
C ASP A 550 7.67 15.58 1.83
N GLY A 551 8.74 15.75 1.06
CA GLY A 551 9.60 14.65 0.58
C GLY A 551 10.87 14.39 1.40
N GLU A 552 11.29 13.13 1.50
CA GLU A 552 12.60 12.76 2.07
C GLU A 552 13.75 12.80 1.03
N PRO A 553 15.00 13.05 1.46
CA PRO A 553 16.12 13.28 0.57
C PRO A 553 16.76 12.00 -0.01
N VAL A 554 17.43 12.16 -1.15
CA VAL A 554 18.30 11.17 -1.78
C VAL A 554 19.72 11.71 -1.78
N HIS A 555 20.71 10.92 -1.37
CA HIS A 555 22.08 10.98 -1.90
C HIS A 555 22.86 9.71 -1.50
N GLU A 556 23.43 9.03 -2.50
CA GLU A 556 24.52 8.06 -2.31
C GLU A 556 25.86 8.82 -2.28
N TYR A 557 26.82 8.32 -1.52
CA TYR A 557 28.23 8.74 -1.61
C TYR A 557 29.07 7.54 -2.00
N ASP A 558 29.70 7.61 -3.17
CA ASP A 558 30.74 6.65 -3.57
C ASP A 558 32.00 6.89 -2.72
N ASN A 559 32.62 5.81 -2.25
CA ASN A 559 33.76 5.88 -1.33
C ASN A 559 34.65 4.65 -1.54
N GLY A 560 35.47 4.71 -2.60
CA GLY A 560 36.27 3.58 -3.05
C GLY A 560 37.40 3.18 -2.10
N TYR A 561 37.53 1.88 -1.86
CA TYR A 561 38.73 1.28 -1.27
C TYR A 561 39.33 0.22 -2.21
N ARG A 562 40.67 0.19 -2.30
CA ARG A 562 41.40 -0.64 -3.27
C ARG A 562 41.58 -2.08 -2.80
N SER A 563 41.46 -3.03 -3.73
CA SER A 563 42.20 -4.29 -3.72
C SER A 563 42.94 -4.45 -5.08
N ALA A 564 43.88 -5.38 -5.18
CA ALA A 564 45.08 -5.15 -6.00
C ALA A 564 45.27 -6.07 -7.24
N SER A 565 45.88 -5.48 -8.29
CA SER A 565 46.87 -6.05 -9.24
C SER A 565 46.58 -7.42 -9.90
N LEU A 566 46.71 -7.55 -11.23
CA LEU A 566 48.03 -7.71 -11.88
C LEU A 566 47.98 -7.58 -13.43
N SER A 567 49.06 -7.05 -14.02
CA SER A 567 49.63 -7.31 -15.38
C SER A 567 48.73 -7.31 -16.64
N SER A 568 49.14 -6.75 -17.80
CA SER A 568 50.35 -5.99 -18.15
C SER A 568 50.30 -5.45 -19.60
N THR A 569 50.93 -4.29 -19.85
CA THR A 569 51.58 -3.85 -21.13
C THR A 569 50.72 -3.69 -22.41
N ALA A 570 50.94 -2.69 -23.29
CA ALA A 570 51.94 -1.62 -23.30
C ALA A 570 51.61 -0.49 -24.32
N PHE A 571 52.05 0.74 -23.98
CA PHE A 571 52.48 1.85 -24.86
C PHE A 571 51.54 2.44 -25.94
N GLU A 572 50.84 3.51 -25.53
CA GLU A 572 51.17 4.91 -25.89
C GLU A 572 51.70 5.27 -27.30
N THR A 573 51.12 6.31 -27.90
CA THR A 573 51.79 7.62 -28.00
C THR A 573 50.79 8.76 -28.19
N GLN A 574 51.25 10.01 -28.03
CA GLN A 574 50.42 11.17 -27.65
C GLN A 574 50.19 12.22 -28.77
N ASP A 575 49.14 13.01 -28.54
CA ASP A 575 48.99 14.48 -28.74
C ASP A 575 49.63 15.19 -29.95
N ALA A 576 48.79 15.89 -30.74
CA ALA A 576 49.07 17.25 -31.26
C ALA A 576 47.81 17.93 -31.83
N ASP A 577 47.32 18.92 -31.09
CA ASP A 577 46.82 20.26 -31.49
C ASP A 577 46.12 20.59 -32.83
N GLU A 578 45.03 21.35 -32.63
CA GLU A 578 44.66 22.61 -33.29
C GLU A 578 43.85 22.75 -34.60
N GLN A 579 42.98 23.78 -34.51
CA GLN A 579 42.44 24.68 -35.55
C GLN A 579 41.37 24.17 -36.53
N ALA A 580 40.58 25.13 -37.03
CA ALA A 580 39.28 24.93 -37.65
C ALA A 580 39.02 25.91 -38.79
N CYS A 581 37.96 25.61 -39.57
CA CYS A 581 37.37 26.43 -40.65
C CYS A 581 38.21 26.56 -41.95
N PRO A 582 37.57 26.84 -43.12
CA PRO A 582 36.18 26.59 -43.50
C PRO A 582 36.02 25.93 -44.91
N ASP A 583 34.78 25.95 -45.42
CA ASP A 583 34.34 25.62 -46.79
C ASP A 583 34.25 24.12 -47.16
N GLY A 584 33.33 23.80 -48.08
CA GLY A 584 32.76 22.48 -48.23
C GLY A 584 32.94 21.84 -49.60
N ARG A 585 33.46 20.60 -49.61
CA ARG A 585 33.24 19.58 -50.67
C ARG A 585 33.46 18.17 -50.09
N LYS A 586 32.39 17.43 -49.79
CA LYS A 586 32.50 16.03 -49.35
C LYS A 586 32.93 15.13 -50.51
N ARG A 587 34.12 14.52 -50.41
CA ARG A 587 34.59 13.46 -51.32
C ARG A 587 34.44 12.11 -50.62
N VAL A 588 33.60 11.23 -51.15
CA VAL A 588 33.30 9.92 -50.53
C VAL A 588 34.49 8.96 -50.65
N SER A 589 34.86 8.32 -49.54
CA SER A 589 35.89 7.27 -49.49
C SER A 589 35.28 5.88 -49.27
N ARG A 590 35.99 4.82 -49.67
CA ARG A 590 35.46 3.45 -49.82
C ARG A 590 35.57 2.63 -48.53
N ARG A 591 34.42 2.18 -47.97
CA ARG A 591 34.35 0.98 -47.09
C ARG A 591 32.91 0.42 -46.97
N SER A 592 32.28 0.07 -48.09
CA SER A 592 30.86 -0.31 -48.14
C SER A 592 30.48 -1.40 -49.16
N SER A 593 31.40 -2.32 -49.50
CA SER A 593 31.21 -3.33 -50.56
C SER A 593 31.02 -4.78 -50.12
N VAL A 594 31.08 -5.10 -48.82
CA VAL A 594 31.07 -6.51 -48.34
C VAL A 594 29.74 -6.95 -47.72
N ARG A 595 28.97 -6.05 -47.08
CA ARG A 595 27.69 -6.40 -46.42
C ARG A 595 26.46 -6.46 -47.33
N ARG A 596 26.58 -6.06 -48.61
CA ARG A 596 25.44 -6.01 -49.55
C ARG A 596 25.12 -7.37 -50.19
N SER A 597 26.16 -8.13 -50.53
CA SER A 597 26.06 -9.43 -51.22
C SER A 597 25.21 -10.46 -50.45
N ALA A 598 25.44 -10.60 -49.14
CA ALA A 598 24.72 -11.57 -48.31
C ALA A 598 23.20 -11.28 -48.20
N TYR A 599 22.82 -10.00 -48.17
CA TYR A 599 21.41 -9.59 -48.11
C TYR A 599 20.70 -9.84 -49.45
N GLU A 600 21.33 -9.49 -50.56
CA GLU A 600 20.77 -9.70 -51.91
C GLU A 600 20.69 -11.20 -52.30
N ALA A 601 21.50 -12.07 -51.67
CA ALA A 601 21.38 -13.52 -51.78
C ALA A 601 20.15 -14.07 -51.02
N ALA A 602 19.95 -13.68 -49.76
CA ALA A 602 18.80 -14.12 -48.96
C ALA A 602 17.46 -13.70 -49.58
N VAL A 603 17.39 -12.49 -50.15
CA VAL A 603 16.19 -11.96 -50.81
C VAL A 603 15.86 -12.69 -52.13
N ARG A 604 16.82 -13.39 -52.76
CA ARG A 604 16.52 -14.31 -53.88
C ARG A 604 15.94 -15.64 -53.40
N SER A 605 16.53 -16.24 -52.36
CA SER A 605 16.07 -17.54 -51.84
C SER A 605 14.63 -17.50 -51.27
N LEU A 606 14.11 -16.30 -50.97
CA LEU A 606 12.71 -16.06 -50.56
C LEU A 606 11.77 -15.65 -51.71
N ARG A 607 12.26 -15.58 -52.95
CA ARG A 607 11.47 -15.28 -54.15
C ARG A 607 11.21 -16.48 -55.05
N ASP A 608 12.04 -17.51 -54.97
CA ASP A 608 11.98 -18.68 -55.85
C ASP A 608 11.17 -19.85 -55.24
N SER A 609 10.49 -19.64 -54.12
CA SER A 609 9.59 -20.60 -53.47
C SER A 609 8.13 -20.37 -53.88
N ASP A 610 7.70 -20.99 -54.98
CA ASP A 610 6.33 -20.91 -55.47
C ASP A 610 5.32 -21.56 -54.49
N GLY A 611 4.33 -20.77 -54.05
CA GLY A 611 3.41 -21.15 -52.97
C GLY A 611 2.28 -22.10 -53.38
N ARG A 612 2.59 -23.36 -53.69
CA ARG A 612 1.62 -24.46 -53.87
C ARG A 612 2.17 -25.79 -53.33
N ASP A 613 1.91 -26.06 -52.05
CA ASP A 613 1.69 -27.42 -51.46
C ASP A 613 1.55 -27.34 -49.91
N TRP A 614 0.53 -26.62 -49.43
CA TRP A 614 0.16 -26.57 -48.00
C TRP A 614 -1.37 -26.61 -47.76
N GLN A 615 -2.10 -27.29 -48.65
CA GLN A 615 -3.55 -27.55 -48.51
C GLN A 615 -3.92 -29.00 -48.84
N ASP A 616 -3.17 -29.97 -48.31
CA ASP A 616 -3.69 -31.33 -48.09
C ASP A 616 -2.78 -32.12 -47.11
N LEU A 617 -3.15 -32.16 -45.82
CA LEU A 617 -2.80 -33.22 -44.86
C LEU A 617 -3.50 -33.02 -43.51
N ALA A 618 -4.81 -33.22 -43.52
CA ALA A 618 -5.57 -33.57 -42.32
C ALA A 618 -6.21 -34.95 -42.50
N LEU A 619 -6.55 -35.61 -41.40
CA LEU A 619 -7.27 -36.91 -41.33
C LEU A 619 -6.52 -38.15 -41.86
N ARG A 620 -5.88 -38.89 -40.94
CA ARG A 620 -6.16 -40.33 -40.70
C ARG A 620 -5.41 -40.85 -39.47
N SER A 621 -6.16 -41.34 -38.48
CA SER A 621 -5.64 -42.24 -37.44
C SER A 621 -5.35 -43.62 -38.03
N PRO A 622 -4.59 -44.47 -37.32
CA PRO A 622 -5.22 -45.71 -36.86
C PRO A 622 -4.97 -46.03 -35.39
N LEU A 623 -5.89 -46.81 -34.82
CA LEU A 623 -5.77 -47.48 -33.53
C LEU A 623 -4.96 -48.79 -33.67
N GLY A 624 -4.33 -49.26 -32.59
CA GLY A 624 -4.32 -50.70 -32.29
C GLY A 624 -2.98 -51.40 -31.99
N SER A 625 -2.81 -51.75 -30.70
CA SER A 625 -2.14 -52.97 -30.19
C SER A 625 -0.61 -53.15 -30.32
N GLY A 626 -0.02 -53.87 -29.35
CA GLY A 626 1.31 -54.49 -29.46
C GLY A 626 2.31 -54.14 -28.34
N GLN A 627 2.60 -55.10 -27.45
CA GLN A 627 3.80 -55.12 -26.59
C GLN A 627 4.98 -55.79 -27.33
N PRO A 628 6.17 -55.95 -26.70
CA PRO A 628 7.03 -54.96 -26.03
C PRO A 628 8.42 -54.93 -26.72
N TRP A 629 9.34 -54.05 -26.29
CA TRP A 629 10.72 -54.04 -26.79
C TRP A 629 11.76 -54.15 -25.67
N SER A 630 12.82 -54.91 -25.93
CA SER A 630 13.87 -55.31 -25.00
C SER A 630 15.23 -54.72 -25.37
N ALA A 631 16.20 -54.91 -24.48
CA ALA A 631 17.42 -54.11 -24.34
C ALA A 631 18.52 -54.28 -25.41
N LEU A 632 19.29 -53.18 -25.60
CA LEU A 632 20.75 -53.14 -25.89
C LEU A 632 21.21 -53.57 -27.32
N PRO A 633 22.48 -53.29 -27.76
CA PRO A 633 23.67 -52.91 -26.97
C PRO A 633 24.49 -51.67 -27.45
N CYS A 634 25.59 -51.40 -26.73
CA CYS A 634 26.59 -50.35 -26.96
C CYS A 634 28.01 -50.97 -27.10
N PRO A 635 28.90 -50.44 -27.97
CA PRO A 635 30.26 -50.96 -28.16
C PRO A 635 31.35 -50.25 -27.32
N THR A 636 31.69 -50.90 -26.21
CA THR A 636 33.02 -51.05 -25.52
C THR A 636 34.25 -50.20 -25.89
N GLY A 637 35.00 -49.79 -24.85
CA GLY A 637 36.46 -49.60 -24.86
C GLY A 637 37.09 -49.68 -23.45
N CYS A 638 38.01 -50.64 -23.21
CA CYS A 638 38.74 -50.87 -21.94
C CYS A 638 40.08 -50.09 -21.91
N SER A 639 40.92 -50.05 -20.85
CA SER A 639 41.13 -50.85 -19.61
C SER A 639 41.52 -49.92 -18.41
N SER A 640 41.39 -50.26 -17.10
CA SER A 640 42.04 -51.32 -16.29
C SER A 640 43.58 -51.16 -16.21
N GLU A 641 44.32 -51.25 -15.08
CA GLU A 641 44.09 -51.56 -13.62
C GLU A 641 45.32 -51.00 -12.78
N GLN A 642 45.62 -51.17 -11.46
CA GLN A 642 45.19 -51.99 -10.28
C GLN A 642 45.74 -51.36 -8.93
N PHE A 643 45.19 -51.73 -7.74
CA PHE A 643 45.75 -52.06 -6.37
C PHE A 643 47.10 -51.46 -5.85
N ASP A 644 47.49 -51.27 -4.56
CA ASP A 644 47.09 -51.58 -3.14
C ASP A 644 47.59 -50.40 -2.23
N ASP A 645 47.12 -50.00 -1.03
CA ASP A 645 46.79 -50.58 0.32
C ASP A 645 47.90 -50.45 1.43
N VAL A 646 47.44 -50.29 2.69
CA VAL A 646 48.08 -50.35 4.04
C VAL A 646 49.05 -49.27 4.61
N THR A 647 48.84 -49.00 5.92
CA THR A 647 49.75 -48.51 7.01
C THR A 647 49.82 -47.02 7.44
N ASP A 648 49.35 -46.80 8.68
CA ASP A 648 49.62 -45.73 9.68
C ASP A 648 50.94 -46.11 10.47
N PRO A 649 51.49 -45.38 11.48
CA PRO A 649 51.01 -44.17 12.18
C PRO A 649 52.08 -43.09 12.57
N CYS A 650 51.67 -42.13 13.42
CA CYS A 650 52.47 -41.16 14.19
C CYS A 650 53.13 -40.00 13.40
N GLU A 651 53.48 -38.84 14.00
CA GLU A 651 53.55 -38.46 15.43
C GLU A 651 53.11 -36.98 15.65
N ARG A 652 52.99 -36.52 16.92
CA ARG A 652 52.54 -35.16 17.29
C ARG A 652 53.54 -34.48 18.24
N PRO A 653 53.86 -33.19 18.05
CA PRO A 653 54.23 -32.32 19.17
C PRO A 653 53.23 -31.19 19.43
N THR A 654 52.82 -31.14 20.68
CA THR A 654 52.01 -30.18 21.42
C THR A 654 52.59 -28.76 21.59
N MET A 655 51.68 -27.78 21.69
CA MET A 655 51.62 -26.69 22.71
C MET A 655 52.43 -25.38 22.46
N PRO A 656 52.14 -24.25 23.16
CA PRO A 656 51.29 -24.10 24.36
C PRO A 656 50.19 -23.02 24.37
N SER A 657 49.27 -23.17 25.34
CA SER A 657 48.32 -22.17 25.84
C SER A 657 48.96 -21.18 26.83
N GLY A 658 48.46 -19.94 26.96
CA GLY A 658 48.99 -18.95 27.93
C GLY A 658 47.97 -17.97 28.54
N LYS A 659 47.76 -18.09 29.86
CA LYS A 659 47.09 -17.20 30.86
C LYS A 659 47.40 -17.80 32.27
N PRO A 660 47.22 -17.14 33.44
CA PRO A 660 46.88 -15.74 33.77
C PRO A 660 47.73 -15.07 34.92
N SER A 661 47.64 -13.73 35.09
CA SER A 661 47.80 -12.92 36.35
C SER A 661 47.73 -11.41 35.98
N ALA A 662 47.04 -10.45 36.64
CA ALA A 662 46.94 -10.03 38.06
C ALA A 662 48.29 -9.48 38.62
N ASP A 663 48.44 -8.34 39.35
CA ASP A 663 47.63 -7.16 39.76
C ASP A 663 48.59 -6.24 40.63
N PRO A 664 48.23 -5.13 41.36
CA PRO A 664 47.09 -4.19 41.33
C PRO A 664 47.51 -2.66 41.27
N PRO A 665 47.19 -1.68 42.18
CA PRO A 665 46.26 -0.57 41.86
C PRO A 665 46.64 0.89 42.27
N GLN A 666 45.90 1.90 41.76
CA GLN A 666 45.51 3.20 42.40
C GLN A 666 44.79 4.12 41.38
N SER A 667 43.80 4.99 41.70
CA SER A 667 42.81 5.01 42.81
C SER A 667 41.68 6.06 42.56
N ILE A 668 40.42 5.70 42.89
CA ILE A 668 39.43 6.51 43.66
C ILE A 668 39.01 7.91 43.08
N ARG A 669 37.73 8.22 42.85
CA ARG A 669 36.56 8.08 43.76
C ARG A 669 35.29 7.55 43.09
N SER A 670 34.60 6.68 43.83
CA SER A 670 33.15 6.45 43.75
C SER A 670 32.48 6.97 45.02
N PHE A 671 31.18 7.24 44.97
CA PHE A 671 30.32 7.24 46.16
C PHE A 671 28.99 6.57 45.85
N ALA A 672 28.73 5.49 46.57
CA ALA A 672 27.42 4.90 46.76
C ALA A 672 27.39 4.39 48.22
N SER A 673 26.23 4.44 48.85
CA SER A 673 26.00 3.88 50.18
C SER A 673 24.55 3.47 50.31
N GLU A 674 24.32 2.27 50.82
CA GLU A 674 23.02 1.59 50.80
C GLU A 674 22.05 2.08 51.90
N ALA A 675 20.78 1.69 51.78
CA ALA A 675 19.83 1.72 52.88
C ALA A 675 20.04 0.51 53.82
N PRO A 676 19.50 0.55 55.05
CA PRO A 676 18.90 -0.68 55.56
C PRO A 676 17.60 -0.52 56.38
N SER A 677 16.72 -1.51 56.19
CA SER A 677 15.79 -2.08 57.19
C SER A 677 14.52 -1.30 57.62
N LYS A 678 13.53 -2.06 58.13
CA LYS A 678 12.16 -1.63 58.47
C LYS A 678 11.96 -1.52 60.00
N ALA A 679 10.96 -0.71 60.37
CA ALA A 679 9.89 -0.98 61.36
C ALA A 679 9.72 0.12 62.44
N GLY A 680 8.47 0.41 62.80
CA GLY A 680 8.13 1.30 63.93
C GLY A 680 6.80 2.05 63.77
N SER A 681 5.72 1.52 64.35
CA SER A 681 4.44 2.22 64.50
C SER A 681 4.55 3.41 65.47
N GLY A 682 3.84 4.52 65.20
CA GLY A 682 3.77 5.66 66.13
C GLY A 682 2.71 6.69 65.73
N SER A 683 1.54 6.68 66.41
CA SER A 683 0.45 7.63 66.17
C SER A 683 0.64 8.94 66.95
N ALA A 684 0.40 10.10 66.33
CA ALA A 684 -0.05 11.32 67.03
C ALA A 684 -0.57 12.41 66.06
N THR A 685 -1.87 12.39 65.76
CA THR A 685 -2.68 13.64 65.70
C THR A 685 -2.71 14.25 67.12
N PRO A 686 -2.99 15.56 67.35
CA PRO A 686 -4.35 16.09 67.04
C PRO A 686 -4.55 17.64 66.92
N TRP A 687 -5.80 18.03 66.62
CA TRP A 687 -6.49 19.28 67.06
C TRP A 687 -5.97 20.65 66.53
N ILE A 688 -6.77 21.74 66.41
CA ILE A 688 -8.22 21.98 66.66
C ILE A 688 -8.78 23.17 65.82
N VAL A 689 -10.03 23.04 65.35
CA VAL A 689 -11.08 24.07 65.05
C VAL A 689 -10.78 25.29 64.15
N GLY A 690 -11.75 25.65 63.28
CA GLY A 690 -11.82 26.97 62.61
C GLY A 690 -12.97 27.13 61.61
N ALA A 691 -14.23 26.90 62.02
CA ALA A 691 -15.37 26.85 61.09
C ALA A 691 -15.87 28.22 60.58
N ALA A 692 -16.40 28.22 59.34
CA ALA A 692 -17.63 28.90 58.86
C ALA A 692 -17.81 30.43 59.03
N ALA A 693 -18.62 31.15 58.24
CA ALA A 693 -19.22 31.00 56.90
C ALA A 693 -19.93 32.36 56.55
N ILE A 694 -20.67 32.43 55.43
CA ILE A 694 -21.58 33.55 55.04
C ILE A 694 -20.84 34.84 54.58
N GLY A 695 -21.25 35.58 53.54
CA GLY A 695 -22.25 35.29 52.50
C GLY A 695 -23.00 36.53 51.94
N ALA A 696 -23.29 36.51 50.62
CA ALA A 696 -24.27 37.33 49.88
C ALA A 696 -24.09 38.88 49.76
N GLY A 697 -24.77 39.48 48.76
CA GLY A 697 -24.87 40.94 48.52
C GLY A 697 -23.83 41.48 47.52
N ALA A 698 -24.04 41.65 46.21
CA ALA A 698 -25.17 42.12 45.38
C ALA A 698 -25.24 43.66 45.17
N LEU A 699 -25.26 44.04 43.88
CA LEU A 699 -25.75 45.29 43.27
C LEU A 699 -25.19 46.65 43.73
N GLY A 700 -24.47 47.28 42.78
CA GLY A 700 -24.81 48.65 42.35
C GLY A 700 -23.93 49.79 42.83
N TYR A 701 -23.24 50.44 41.88
CA TYR A 701 -22.86 51.85 42.01
C TYR A 701 -22.97 52.57 40.67
N SER A 702 -23.80 53.62 40.63
CA SER A 702 -23.92 54.55 39.51
C SER A 702 -23.74 55.97 40.02
N PHE A 703 -22.82 56.70 39.37
CA PHE A 703 -22.71 58.15 39.35
C PHE A 703 -22.31 58.93 40.64
N LEU A 704 -21.88 60.17 40.37
CA LEU A 704 -21.47 61.25 41.30
C LEU A 704 -20.11 61.03 42.02
N GLY A 705 -19.20 62.02 42.05
CA GLY A 705 -19.19 63.28 41.30
C GLY A 705 -18.23 64.35 41.83
N SER A 706 -17.27 64.76 40.99
CA SER A 706 -16.62 66.09 40.93
C SER A 706 -16.01 66.73 42.20
N LYS A 707 -14.67 66.91 42.20
CA LYS A 707 -14.01 68.25 42.16
C LYS A 707 -12.46 68.19 42.20
N ALA A 708 -11.82 69.03 41.39
CA ALA A 708 -10.45 69.55 41.60
C ALA A 708 -10.55 70.97 42.23
N PRO A 709 -9.48 71.60 42.74
CA PRO A 709 -8.27 72.06 41.99
C PRO A 709 -6.96 71.41 42.52
N ALA A 710 -5.89 71.20 41.75
CA ALA A 710 -5.03 72.13 40.98
C ALA A 710 -4.06 72.99 41.84
N ASP A 711 -2.78 72.60 41.88
CA ASP A 711 -1.62 73.47 41.56
C ASP A 711 -0.24 72.80 41.78
N ARG A 712 0.45 72.45 40.68
CA ARG A 712 1.79 72.96 40.29
C ARG A 712 2.39 72.16 39.15
N LEU A 713 3.01 72.88 38.20
CA LEU A 713 3.65 72.32 37.01
C LEU A 713 5.08 71.84 37.33
N ALA A 714 5.40 70.65 36.83
CA ALA A 714 6.74 70.24 36.45
C ALA A 714 6.64 69.64 35.04
N GLU A 715 7.55 69.97 34.14
CA GLU A 715 7.44 69.62 32.72
C GLU A 715 7.68 68.11 32.48
N THR A 716 6.61 67.32 32.48
CA THR A 716 6.63 65.97 31.89
C THR A 716 6.43 66.06 30.39
N LYS A 717 7.50 65.74 29.65
CA LYS A 717 7.50 65.58 28.19
C LYS A 717 6.37 64.63 27.79
N ALA A 718 5.34 65.13 27.12
CA ALA A 718 4.17 64.35 26.78
C ALA A 718 4.56 63.10 25.97
N ALA A 719 4.02 61.94 26.36
CA ALA A 719 4.10 60.76 25.52
C ALA A 719 3.40 61.05 24.19
N PRO A 720 3.93 60.60 23.04
CA PRO A 720 3.22 60.72 21.77
C PRO A 720 1.88 60.02 21.87
N ALA A 721 0.86 60.56 21.20
CA ALA A 721 -0.42 59.87 21.04
C ALA A 721 -0.17 58.47 20.44
N PRO A 722 -0.96 57.44 20.82
CA PRO A 722 -0.79 56.10 20.27
C PRO A 722 -0.85 56.17 18.74
N ALA A 723 0.18 55.62 18.09
CA ALA A 723 0.23 55.56 16.63
C ALA A 723 -1.02 54.83 16.10
N PRO A 724 -1.56 55.21 14.93
CA PRO A 724 -2.64 54.45 14.31
C PRO A 724 -2.22 52.98 14.17
N ALA A 725 -3.10 52.06 14.58
CA ALA A 725 -2.81 50.63 14.55
C ALA A 725 -2.37 50.21 13.13
N PRO A 726 -1.30 49.43 12.99
CA PRO A 726 -0.75 49.12 11.67
C PRO A 726 -1.77 48.33 10.86
N LYS A 727 -1.89 48.72 9.59
CA LYS A 727 -2.88 48.17 8.67
C LYS A 727 -2.53 46.70 8.36
N PRO A 728 -3.47 45.74 8.53
CA PRO A 728 -3.22 44.35 8.14
C PRO A 728 -3.25 44.21 6.61
N THR A 729 -2.23 43.56 6.05
CA THR A 729 -2.18 43.25 4.62
C THR A 729 -3.13 42.11 4.27
N PHE A 730 -3.13 41.05 5.07
CA PHE A 730 -4.05 39.92 4.94
C PHE A 730 -5.23 40.08 5.90
N THR A 731 -6.46 39.97 5.39
CA THR A 731 -7.71 40.20 6.13
C THR A 731 -8.71 39.03 6.05
N GLY A 732 -8.39 37.97 5.31
CA GLY A 732 -9.16 36.73 5.26
C GLY A 732 -10.34 36.75 4.29
N GLY A 733 -11.21 35.74 4.43
CA GLY A 733 -12.49 35.65 3.71
C GLY A 733 -12.39 35.84 2.19
N THR A 734 -13.09 36.86 1.68
CA THR A 734 -13.28 37.18 0.27
C THR A 734 -12.15 38.00 -0.37
N GLN A 735 -11.08 38.34 0.37
CA GLN A 735 -9.97 39.20 -0.11
C GLN A 735 -9.30 38.74 -1.41
N GLY A 736 -9.47 37.48 -1.81
CA GLY A 736 -8.87 36.92 -3.02
C GLY A 736 -7.40 36.53 -2.82
N PHE A 737 -6.59 36.69 -3.85
CA PHE A 737 -5.14 36.54 -3.79
C PHE A 737 -4.47 37.88 -4.09
N LEU A 738 -3.39 38.16 -3.39
CA LEU A 738 -2.54 39.34 -3.52
C LEU A 738 -1.15 38.88 -3.97
N ASP A 739 -0.64 39.41 -5.07
CA ASP A 739 0.73 39.11 -5.51
C ASP A 739 1.72 39.97 -4.72
N LEU A 740 2.69 39.32 -4.07
CA LEU A 740 3.80 39.99 -3.37
C LEU A 740 5.09 39.84 -4.17
N THR A 741 5.91 40.89 -4.16
CA THR A 741 7.24 40.90 -4.81
C THR A 741 8.27 40.29 -3.88
N LEU A 742 9.10 39.40 -4.39
CA LEU A 742 10.27 38.89 -3.69
C LEU A 742 11.36 39.97 -3.65
N LYS A 743 11.74 40.40 -2.46
CA LYS A 743 12.75 41.43 -2.21
C LYS A 743 14.15 40.85 -2.14
N GLU A 744 14.31 39.75 -1.40
CA GLU A 744 15.60 39.20 -1.01
C GLU A 744 15.53 37.68 -0.85
N VAL A 745 16.63 37.01 -1.18
CA VAL A 745 16.79 35.56 -1.06
C VAL A 745 18.13 35.29 -0.38
N GLU A 746 18.08 34.59 0.74
CA GLU A 746 19.25 34.18 1.53
C GLU A 746 19.34 32.65 1.53
N ASP A 747 20.49 32.11 1.11
CA ASP A 747 20.77 30.66 1.13
C ASP A 747 21.13 30.23 2.57
N TYR A 748 20.09 30.01 3.40
CA TYR A 748 20.18 29.73 4.84
C TYR A 748 21.00 28.47 5.18
N ASN A 749 20.84 27.39 4.42
CA ASN A 749 21.74 26.23 4.48
C ASN A 749 21.76 25.47 3.13
N HIS A 750 22.44 24.32 3.11
CA HIS A 750 22.62 23.47 1.92
C HIS A 750 21.33 22.99 1.22
N ASN A 751 20.16 23.11 1.85
CA ASN A 751 18.86 22.71 1.30
C ASN A 751 17.70 23.69 1.57
N THR A 752 17.94 24.81 2.26
CA THR A 752 16.90 25.74 2.75
C THR A 752 17.27 27.18 2.42
N LYS A 753 16.28 27.94 1.94
CA LYS A 753 16.38 29.38 1.68
C LYS A 753 15.44 30.15 2.59
N LYS A 754 15.83 31.36 2.97
CA LYS A 754 14.94 32.39 3.49
C LYS A 754 14.55 33.31 2.33
N LEU A 755 13.25 33.61 2.21
CA LEU A 755 12.68 34.47 1.16
C LEU A 755 11.89 35.61 1.79
N VAL A 756 12.30 36.84 1.52
CA VAL A 756 11.70 38.07 2.06
C VAL A 756 10.76 38.66 1.00
N PHE A 757 9.46 38.65 1.25
CA PHE A 757 8.47 39.26 0.34
C PHE A 757 8.06 40.64 0.85
N GLU A 758 7.96 41.63 -0.05
CA GLU A 758 7.46 42.97 0.28
C GLU A 758 5.93 42.99 0.37
N LEU A 759 5.40 43.60 1.43
CA LEU A 759 3.98 43.94 1.55
C LEU A 759 3.69 45.20 0.71
N PRO A 760 2.47 45.40 0.17
CA PRO A 760 2.17 46.51 -0.75
C PRO A 760 2.22 47.92 -0.12
N ASP A 761 2.42 48.01 1.18
CA ASP A 761 2.35 49.21 2.01
C ASP A 761 3.45 49.07 3.09
N PRO A 762 4.53 49.88 3.05
CA PRO A 762 5.68 49.71 3.94
C PRO A 762 5.37 49.87 5.44
N ASP A 763 4.26 50.52 5.80
CA ASP A 763 3.80 50.69 7.18
C ASP A 763 2.76 49.65 7.60
N ALA A 764 2.26 48.83 6.66
CA ALA A 764 1.37 47.71 6.93
C ALA A 764 2.12 46.52 7.53
N VAL A 765 1.39 45.69 8.27
CA VAL A 765 1.86 44.42 8.84
C VAL A 765 1.23 43.25 8.09
N SER A 766 1.70 42.03 8.37
CA SER A 766 1.16 40.82 7.75
C SER A 766 -0.35 40.66 7.95
N GLY A 767 -0.86 40.92 9.16
CA GLY A 767 -2.24 40.61 9.56
C GLY A 767 -2.44 39.16 10.02
N LEU A 768 -1.36 38.40 10.21
CA LEU A 768 -1.42 37.06 10.82
C LEU A 768 -1.59 37.14 12.33
N HIS A 769 -2.05 36.03 12.91
CA HIS A 769 -2.09 35.78 14.35
C HIS A 769 -1.28 34.51 14.67
N LEU A 770 -0.99 34.29 15.95
CA LEU A 770 -0.23 33.11 16.39
C LEU A 770 -0.95 31.81 15.99
N ALA A 771 -0.17 30.83 15.52
CA ALA A 771 -0.66 29.59 14.93
C ALA A 771 -1.65 29.85 13.76
N SER A 772 -1.15 30.58 12.76
CA SER A 772 -1.81 30.78 11.46
C SER A 772 -0.83 30.60 10.29
N ALA A 773 -1.33 30.66 9.04
CA ALA A 773 -0.51 30.50 7.84
C ALA A 773 -0.99 31.39 6.68
N VAL A 774 -0.17 31.52 5.64
CA VAL A 774 -0.55 32.10 4.33
C VAL A 774 -0.59 31.01 3.26
N ILE A 775 -1.63 30.99 2.43
CA ILE A 775 -1.69 30.20 1.20
C ILE A 775 -0.85 30.90 0.13
N THR A 776 0.20 30.26 -0.37
CA THR A 776 0.85 30.62 -1.64
C THR A 776 0.15 29.93 -2.81
N LYS A 777 0.17 30.56 -3.99
CA LYS A 777 -0.36 30.03 -5.25
C LYS A 777 0.55 30.43 -6.40
N TRP A 778 1.00 29.46 -7.19
CA TRP A 778 1.77 29.65 -8.41
C TRP A 778 1.21 28.78 -9.53
N LYS A 779 1.41 29.17 -10.79
CA LYS A 779 1.02 28.38 -11.96
C LYS A 779 2.13 28.46 -13.00
N ALA A 780 2.79 27.34 -13.27
CA ALA A 780 3.75 27.24 -14.36
C ALA A 780 3.06 27.42 -15.73
N PRO A 781 3.74 27.93 -16.78
CA PRO A 781 3.13 28.13 -18.11
C PRO A 781 2.56 26.85 -18.76
N ASP A 782 3.12 25.70 -18.41
CA ASP A 782 2.76 24.34 -18.86
C ASP A 782 1.74 23.63 -17.95
N GLN A 783 1.47 24.15 -16.75
CA GLN A 783 0.53 23.55 -15.81
C GLN A 783 -0.91 24.04 -16.03
N GLU A 784 -1.87 23.13 -16.20
CA GLU A 784 -3.30 23.49 -16.30
C GLU A 784 -3.87 24.16 -15.03
N LYS A 785 -3.49 23.63 -13.86
CA LYS A 785 -3.95 24.06 -12.52
C LYS A 785 -2.79 24.70 -11.75
N PRO A 786 -3.04 25.72 -10.91
CA PRO A 786 -2.03 26.25 -10.02
C PRO A 786 -1.62 25.22 -8.97
N THR A 787 -0.34 25.24 -8.60
CA THR A 787 0.16 24.65 -7.35
C THR A 787 -0.20 25.61 -6.20
N ILE A 788 -0.80 25.08 -5.13
CA ILE A 788 -1.28 25.86 -3.98
C ILE A 788 -0.68 25.25 -2.71
N ARG A 789 -0.06 26.07 -1.83
CA ARG A 789 0.59 25.62 -0.59
C ARG A 789 0.57 26.66 0.55
N PRO A 790 -0.02 26.35 1.71
CA PRO A 790 0.34 27.01 2.96
C PRO A 790 1.83 26.99 3.33
N TYR A 791 2.28 28.12 3.85
CA TYR A 791 3.50 28.27 4.65
C TYR A 791 3.17 29.10 5.90
N THR A 792 3.81 28.81 7.02
CA THR A 792 3.83 29.72 8.18
C THR A 792 5.04 30.64 8.04
N PRO A 793 4.85 31.98 8.05
CA PRO A 793 5.95 32.94 8.03
C PRO A 793 6.82 32.86 9.29
N VAL A 794 8.08 33.29 9.16
CA VAL A 794 9.06 33.41 10.24
C VAL A 794 9.40 34.87 10.59
N SER A 795 8.81 35.85 9.90
CA SER A 795 8.80 37.27 10.28
C SER A 795 7.82 37.51 11.43
N ASP A 796 8.03 38.53 12.26
CA ASP A 796 7.17 38.81 13.42
C ASP A 796 5.76 39.26 12.98
N GLU A 797 4.75 39.02 13.81
CA GLU A 797 3.35 39.34 13.48
C GLU A 797 3.12 40.85 13.28
N ASP A 798 3.88 41.70 13.99
CA ASP A 798 3.93 43.15 13.86
C ASP A 798 5.06 43.67 12.94
N ALA A 799 5.76 42.77 12.24
CA ALA A 799 6.78 43.15 11.26
C ALA A 799 6.17 43.99 10.12
N LYS A 800 6.74 45.18 9.90
CA LYS A 800 6.27 46.15 8.91
C LYS A 800 6.87 45.94 7.53
N GLY A 801 6.04 46.06 6.50
CA GLY A 801 6.44 46.13 5.09
C GLY A 801 7.00 44.84 4.48
N HIS A 802 7.12 43.74 5.23
CA HIS A 802 7.67 42.48 4.72
C HIS A 802 7.03 41.23 5.35
N LEU A 803 7.28 40.07 4.71
CA LEU A 803 6.88 38.74 5.14
C LEU A 803 7.98 37.73 4.80
N ASP A 804 8.50 37.02 5.80
CA ASP A 804 9.60 36.06 5.61
C ASP A 804 9.10 34.62 5.56
N LEU A 805 9.48 33.86 4.53
CA LEU A 805 9.30 32.41 4.47
C LEU A 805 10.65 31.68 4.61
N LEU A 806 10.70 30.61 5.40
CA LEU A 806 11.86 29.71 5.47
C LEU A 806 11.48 28.38 4.78
N VAL A 807 12.10 28.09 3.63
CA VAL A 807 11.63 27.08 2.69
C VAL A 807 12.75 26.10 2.34
N LYS A 808 12.55 24.81 2.67
CA LYS A 808 13.42 23.71 2.23
C LYS A 808 13.07 23.28 0.81
N VAL A 809 14.07 22.94 0.00
CA VAL A 809 13.87 22.35 -1.32
C VAL A 809 13.65 20.85 -1.19
N TYR A 810 12.54 20.38 -1.75
CA TYR A 810 12.27 18.97 -1.95
C TYR A 810 12.43 18.64 -3.44
N PRO A 811 13.27 17.66 -3.83
CA PRO A 811 13.46 17.31 -5.23
C PRO A 811 12.16 16.93 -5.93
N ASN A 812 11.83 17.64 -7.01
CA ASN A 812 10.57 17.57 -7.77
C ASN A 812 9.32 18.14 -7.03
N GLY A 813 9.46 18.71 -5.83
CA GLY A 813 8.36 19.36 -5.11
C GLY A 813 7.95 20.67 -5.81
N PRO A 814 6.73 20.79 -6.37
CA PRO A 814 6.43 21.80 -7.38
C PRO A 814 6.50 23.25 -6.86
N MET A 815 6.08 23.50 -5.61
CA MET A 815 6.19 24.83 -5.00
C MET A 815 7.59 25.09 -4.43
N SER A 816 8.19 24.11 -3.74
CA SER A 816 9.53 24.27 -3.16
C SER A 816 10.62 24.49 -4.21
N THR A 817 10.57 23.76 -5.34
CA THR A 817 11.47 23.98 -6.48
C THR A 817 11.22 25.34 -7.14
N HIS A 818 9.97 25.77 -7.26
CA HIS A 818 9.65 27.10 -7.79
C HIS A 818 10.19 28.21 -6.87
N LEU A 819 9.89 28.18 -5.57
CA LEU A 819 10.41 29.13 -4.58
C LEU A 819 11.94 29.22 -4.62
N HIS A 820 12.64 28.08 -4.73
CA HIS A 820 14.11 28.06 -4.87
C HIS A 820 14.64 28.60 -6.21
N SER A 821 13.80 28.68 -7.25
CA SER A 821 14.14 29.25 -8.55
C SER A 821 13.89 30.75 -8.68
N LEU A 822 13.07 31.33 -7.78
CA LEU A 822 12.74 32.75 -7.76
C LEU A 822 13.95 33.64 -7.48
N LYS A 823 13.87 34.88 -7.94
CA LYS A 823 14.89 35.93 -7.79
C LYS A 823 14.27 37.23 -7.28
N PRO A 824 15.04 38.13 -6.65
CA PRO A 824 14.60 39.49 -6.34
C PRO A 824 13.96 40.17 -7.56
N GLY A 825 12.72 40.65 -7.39
CA GLY A 825 11.88 41.23 -8.44
C GLY A 825 10.81 40.30 -9.02
N ASP A 826 10.91 38.98 -8.82
CA ASP A 826 9.83 38.04 -9.18
C ASP A 826 8.64 38.16 -8.21
N THR A 827 7.46 37.63 -8.58
CA THR A 827 6.24 37.69 -7.76
C THR A 827 5.64 36.32 -7.48
N LEU A 828 4.90 36.22 -6.36
CA LEU A 828 4.14 35.03 -5.96
C LEU A 828 2.78 35.47 -5.37
N SER A 829 1.70 34.74 -5.68
CA SER A 829 0.38 35.05 -5.10
C SER A 829 0.26 34.50 -3.67
N PHE A 830 -0.24 35.34 -2.75
CA PHE A 830 -0.56 34.99 -1.37
C PHE A 830 -2.04 35.21 -1.04
N LYS A 831 -2.60 34.42 -0.11
CA LYS A 831 -3.90 34.64 0.54
C LYS A 831 -3.81 34.25 2.01
N GLY A 832 -4.43 35.01 2.91
CA GLY A 832 -4.51 34.66 4.33
C GLY A 832 -5.33 35.67 5.14
N PRO A 833 -5.20 35.63 6.48
CA PRO A 833 -4.59 34.55 7.25
C PRO A 833 -5.47 33.29 7.23
N ILE A 834 -4.87 32.10 7.29
CA ILE A 834 -5.57 30.85 7.62
C ILE A 834 -5.43 30.63 9.13
N PRO A 835 -6.50 30.73 9.94
CA PRO A 835 -6.43 30.27 11.33
C PRO A 835 -6.16 28.76 11.36
N LYS A 836 -5.20 28.31 12.19
CA LYS A 836 -4.98 26.89 12.48
C LYS A 836 -5.44 26.57 13.90
N TYR A 837 -4.78 27.17 14.89
CA TYR A 837 -5.13 26.99 16.30
C TYR A 837 -5.29 28.35 16.98
N PRO A 838 -6.49 28.71 17.48
CA PRO A 838 -6.68 30.02 18.11
C PRO A 838 -5.94 30.07 19.46
N TRP A 839 -4.79 30.75 19.49
CA TRP A 839 -4.03 31.00 20.73
C TRP A 839 -4.64 32.14 21.55
N SER A 840 -4.46 32.06 22.86
CA SER A 840 -4.66 33.16 23.81
C SER A 840 -3.63 33.03 24.93
N PRO A 841 -3.19 34.13 25.57
CA PRO A 841 -2.18 34.06 26.63
C PRO A 841 -2.63 33.13 27.77
N ASN A 842 -1.72 32.29 28.28
CA ASN A 842 -2.00 31.30 29.33
C ASN A 842 -3.11 30.29 28.98
N LYS A 843 -3.39 30.03 27.68
CA LYS A 843 -4.41 29.03 27.30
C LYS A 843 -4.10 27.62 27.82
N HIS A 844 -2.81 27.30 27.92
CA HIS A 844 -2.29 26.02 28.41
C HIS A 844 -1.13 26.25 29.37
N ASP A 845 -1.06 25.46 30.43
CA ASP A 845 -0.02 25.57 31.46
C ASP A 845 1.34 25.12 30.93
N HIS A 846 1.33 24.05 30.13
CA HIS A 846 2.51 23.51 29.45
C HIS A 846 2.12 23.01 28.05
N ILE A 847 2.82 23.46 27.02
CA ILE A 847 2.69 22.93 25.65
C ILE A 847 3.95 22.20 25.22
N THR A 848 3.76 21.15 24.43
CA THR A 848 4.85 20.39 23.80
C THR A 848 4.80 20.64 22.30
N LEU A 849 5.94 20.95 21.70
CA LEU A 849 6.08 21.20 20.27
C LEU A 849 6.96 20.10 19.68
N ILE A 850 6.39 19.19 18.89
CA ILE A 850 7.11 18.08 18.25
C ILE A 850 7.30 18.42 16.77
N ALA A 851 8.55 18.68 16.39
CA ALA A 851 8.92 19.22 15.09
C ALA A 851 9.84 18.28 14.30
N GLY A 852 9.78 18.37 12.97
CA GLY A 852 10.77 17.78 12.08
C GLY A 852 10.94 18.58 10.80
N GLY A 853 12.20 18.84 10.40
CA GLY A 853 12.52 19.68 9.24
C GLY A 853 11.80 21.05 9.27
N THR A 854 11.15 21.41 8.17
CA THR A 854 10.38 22.66 8.02
C THR A 854 9.12 22.76 8.90
N GLY A 855 8.68 21.66 9.52
CA GLY A 855 7.58 21.68 10.51
C GLY A 855 7.87 22.54 11.75
N ILE A 856 9.11 23.01 11.91
CA ILE A 856 9.52 23.97 12.94
C ILE A 856 8.89 25.36 12.79
N ALA A 857 8.47 25.79 11.60
CA ALA A 857 7.96 27.15 11.36
C ALA A 857 6.74 27.54 12.21
N PRO A 858 5.63 26.76 12.27
CA PRO A 858 4.52 27.05 13.19
C PRO A 858 4.90 26.97 14.67
N MET A 859 5.89 26.15 15.02
CA MET A 859 6.40 26.04 16.39
C MET A 859 7.17 27.31 16.80
N TYR A 860 8.00 27.85 15.90
CA TYR A 860 8.71 29.11 16.09
C TYR A 860 7.75 30.31 16.16
N GLN A 861 6.74 30.36 15.29
CA GLN A 861 5.70 31.40 15.34
C GLN A 861 5.05 31.47 16.72
N LEU A 862 4.61 30.31 17.24
CA LEU A 862 3.96 30.21 18.55
C LEU A 862 4.92 30.53 19.71
N LEU A 863 6.16 30.02 19.65
CA LEU A 863 7.20 30.29 20.66
C LEU A 863 7.47 31.78 20.84
N ARG A 864 7.69 32.53 19.75
CA ARG A 864 7.89 33.98 19.84
C ARG A 864 6.71 34.69 20.46
N GLY A 865 5.49 34.35 20.05
CA GLY A 865 4.27 34.98 20.57
C GLY A 865 4.10 34.81 22.08
N ILE A 866 4.42 33.61 22.59
CA ILE A 866 4.41 33.31 24.02
C ILE A 866 5.51 34.09 24.77
N PHE A 867 6.73 34.15 24.23
CA PHE A 867 7.85 34.76 24.96
C PHE A 867 8.00 36.28 24.77
N ALA A 868 7.47 36.85 23.69
CA ALA A 868 7.35 38.29 23.50
C ALA A 868 6.23 38.92 24.36
N ASN A 869 5.23 38.12 24.75
CA ASN A 869 4.17 38.57 25.65
C ASN A 869 4.59 38.36 27.12
N PRO A 870 4.86 39.41 27.91
CA PRO A 870 5.24 39.26 29.31
C PRO A 870 4.14 38.66 30.17
N ASP A 871 2.87 38.72 29.76
CA ASP A 871 1.73 38.17 30.51
C ASP A 871 1.45 36.69 30.20
N ASP A 872 2.05 36.11 29.16
CA ASP A 872 1.91 34.68 28.85
C ASP A 872 2.94 33.84 29.64
N LYS A 873 2.46 33.07 30.61
CA LYS A 873 3.28 32.25 31.53
C LYS A 873 3.41 30.79 31.10
N THR A 874 2.81 30.40 29.97
CA THR A 874 2.89 29.07 29.36
C THR A 874 4.33 28.53 29.38
N LYS A 875 4.51 27.26 29.76
CA LYS A 875 5.76 26.50 29.61
C LYS A 875 5.80 25.78 28.27
N VAL A 876 6.99 25.58 27.71
CA VAL A 876 7.17 24.99 26.38
C VAL A 876 8.31 23.98 26.34
N SER A 877 8.00 22.72 26.00
CA SER A 877 9.01 21.71 25.61
C SER A 877 9.06 21.60 24.09
N LEU A 878 10.19 21.87 23.45
CA LEU A 878 10.42 21.60 22.02
C LEU A 878 11.18 20.28 21.86
N VAL A 879 10.67 19.35 21.06
CA VAL A 879 11.35 18.12 20.65
C VAL A 879 11.52 18.13 19.14
N PHE A 880 12.77 18.24 18.65
CA PHE A 880 13.06 18.53 17.25
C PHE A 880 13.94 17.45 16.61
N GLY A 881 13.36 16.71 15.65
CA GLY A 881 14.04 15.69 14.86
C GLY A 881 14.64 16.23 13.57
N ASN A 882 15.94 16.02 13.38
CA ASN A 882 16.69 16.48 12.21
C ASN A 882 17.60 15.36 11.66
N ILE A 883 18.13 15.55 10.44
CA ILE A 883 19.01 14.55 9.81
C ILE A 883 20.43 14.74 10.34
N ALA A 884 21.07 15.88 10.03
CA ALA A 884 22.37 16.27 10.57
C ALA A 884 22.26 17.57 11.39
N GLU A 885 23.33 17.91 12.11
CA GLU A 885 23.41 19.15 12.91
C GLU A 885 23.25 20.41 12.04
N SER A 886 23.60 20.34 10.75
CA SER A 886 23.40 21.39 9.74
C SER A 886 21.98 21.50 9.18
N ASP A 887 21.06 20.58 9.51
CA ASP A 887 19.64 20.67 9.19
C ASP A 887 18.82 21.36 10.30
N ILE A 888 19.41 21.64 11.48
CA ILE A 888 18.69 22.26 12.61
C ILE A 888 18.43 23.75 12.30
N LEU A 889 17.29 24.00 11.67
CA LEU A 889 16.80 25.35 11.37
C LEU A 889 16.51 26.14 12.66
N LEU A 890 16.77 27.45 12.65
CA LEU A 890 16.49 28.40 13.74
C LEU A 890 17.17 28.06 15.09
N LYS A 891 18.31 27.33 15.04
CA LYS A 891 19.00 26.86 16.25
C LYS A 891 19.49 28.01 17.14
N GLN A 892 20.02 29.10 16.58
CA GLN A 892 20.57 30.20 17.38
C GLN A 892 19.47 30.94 18.15
N GLU A 893 18.28 30.98 17.56
CA GLU A 893 17.06 31.59 18.04
C GLU A 893 16.47 30.75 19.18
N PHE A 894 16.49 29.41 19.08
CA PHE A 894 16.15 28.52 20.20
C PHE A 894 17.21 28.52 21.32
N ASP A 895 18.50 28.50 20.99
CA ASP A 895 19.59 28.61 21.97
C ASP A 895 19.49 29.94 22.75
N LYS A 896 19.08 31.02 22.09
CA LYS A 896 18.77 32.32 22.72
C LYS A 896 17.54 32.22 23.64
N LEU A 897 16.42 31.69 23.16
CA LEU A 897 15.20 31.53 23.98
C LEU A 897 15.44 30.66 25.22
N GLU A 898 16.24 29.58 25.12
CA GLU A 898 16.54 28.73 26.30
C GLU A 898 17.49 29.43 27.27
N LYS A 899 18.35 30.33 26.79
CA LYS A 899 19.20 31.17 27.65
C LYS A 899 18.40 32.28 28.36
N GLU A 900 17.39 32.84 27.71
CA GLU A 900 16.59 33.96 28.22
C GLU A 900 15.38 33.50 29.07
N HIS A 901 14.85 32.30 28.82
CA HIS A 901 13.65 31.75 29.44
C HIS A 901 13.80 30.27 29.85
N GLY A 902 15.01 29.85 30.25
CA GLY A 902 15.33 28.45 30.56
C GLY A 902 14.61 27.83 31.77
N ASP A 903 13.79 28.61 32.48
CA ASP A 903 12.83 28.20 33.51
C ASP A 903 11.47 27.74 32.92
N ARG A 904 11.15 28.18 31.70
CA ARG A 904 9.90 27.86 30.98
C ARG A 904 10.10 27.21 29.61
N PHE A 905 11.25 27.35 28.97
CA PHE A 905 11.56 26.75 27.67
C PHE A 905 12.71 25.76 27.75
N LYS A 906 12.55 24.60 27.08
CA LYS A 906 13.62 23.62 26.83
C LYS A 906 13.54 23.02 25.43
N ALA A 907 14.69 22.89 24.77
CA ALA A 907 14.82 22.27 23.45
C ALA A 907 15.59 20.95 23.51
N PHE A 908 14.96 19.88 23.01
CA PHE A 908 15.50 18.52 22.95
C PHE A 908 15.70 18.10 21.49
N TYR A 909 16.96 17.94 21.09
CA TYR A 909 17.34 17.66 19.71
C TYR A 909 17.64 16.18 19.48
N THR A 910 17.19 15.63 18.35
CA THR A 910 17.52 14.27 17.88
C THR A 910 18.09 14.32 16.46
N LEU A 911 19.13 13.52 16.19
CA LEU A 911 19.78 13.42 14.88
C LEU A 911 19.83 11.98 14.38
N ASP A 912 19.35 11.73 13.16
CA ASP A 912 19.56 10.48 12.42
C ASP A 912 21.05 10.22 12.13
N LYS A 913 21.78 11.28 11.74
CA LYS A 913 23.21 11.27 11.38
C LYS A 913 23.99 12.20 12.32
N PRO A 914 24.15 11.81 13.59
CA PRO A 914 24.88 12.61 14.58
C PRO A 914 26.37 12.66 14.28
N SER A 915 27.02 13.79 14.58
CA SER A 915 28.49 13.87 14.67
C SER A 915 29.01 13.05 15.86
N ASP A 916 30.28 12.62 15.83
CA ASP A 916 30.90 11.94 16.99
C ASP A 916 30.89 12.82 18.25
N SER A 917 30.93 14.14 18.05
CA SER A 917 30.79 15.18 19.07
C SER A 917 29.36 15.39 19.61
N TRP A 918 28.34 14.78 19.00
CA TRP A 918 26.94 15.00 19.36
C TRP A 918 26.56 14.35 20.70
N LYS A 919 25.99 15.18 21.60
CA LYS A 919 25.72 14.82 23.01
C LYS A 919 24.23 14.61 23.33
N PHE A 920 23.34 14.89 22.39
CA PHE A 920 21.89 14.72 22.56
C PHE A 920 21.42 13.41 21.91
N GLY A 921 20.10 13.24 21.70
CA GLY A 921 19.53 12.01 21.18
C GLY A 921 20.04 11.63 19.80
N LYS A 922 20.18 10.32 19.55
CA LYS A 922 20.67 9.73 18.30
C LYS A 922 19.57 8.83 17.70
N GLY A 923 19.39 8.89 16.39
CA GLY A 923 18.22 8.33 15.69
C GLY A 923 17.00 9.24 15.75
N PHE A 924 15.83 8.67 15.45
CA PHE A 924 14.53 9.34 15.48
C PHE A 924 14.03 9.61 16.90
N ILE A 925 13.00 10.45 17.03
CA ILE A 925 12.28 10.68 18.30
C ILE A 925 11.66 9.36 18.78
N THR A 926 11.98 8.94 20.01
CA THR A 926 11.53 7.67 20.60
C THR A 926 10.46 7.85 21.68
N LYS A 927 9.77 6.75 22.01
CA LYS A 927 8.80 6.69 23.11
C LYS A 927 9.43 7.02 24.46
N ASP A 928 10.63 6.50 24.71
CA ASP A 928 11.35 6.72 25.96
C ASP A 928 11.78 8.19 26.10
N LEU A 929 12.26 8.82 25.01
CA LEU A 929 12.60 10.24 25.00
C LEU A 929 11.38 11.10 25.33
N LEU A 930 10.23 10.89 24.66
CA LEU A 930 9.02 11.65 24.96
C LEU A 930 8.56 11.43 26.41
N LYS A 931 8.56 10.19 26.90
CA LYS A 931 8.22 9.87 28.29
C LYS A 931 9.13 10.55 29.32
N GLU A 932 10.36 10.90 28.95
CA GLU A 932 11.31 11.63 29.81
C GLU A 932 11.12 13.17 29.74
N VAL A 933 10.82 13.73 28.56
CA VAL A 933 10.96 15.19 28.31
C VAL A 933 9.66 15.98 28.11
N ILE A 934 8.51 15.31 28.06
CA ILE A 934 7.19 15.95 27.88
C ILE A 934 6.22 15.59 29.04
N PRO A 935 5.25 16.46 29.43
CA PRO A 935 4.45 16.26 30.63
C PRO A 935 3.56 15.01 30.55
N ASP A 936 3.44 14.26 31.65
CA ASP A 936 2.56 13.07 31.74
C ASP A 936 1.15 13.40 31.22
N PRO A 937 0.50 12.52 30.41
CA PRO A 937 -0.82 12.80 29.82
C PRO A 937 -1.94 13.07 30.85
N LYS A 938 -1.74 12.75 32.13
CA LYS A 938 -2.67 13.08 33.23
C LYS A 938 -2.46 14.48 33.81
N SER A 939 -1.46 15.24 33.33
CA SER A 939 -1.24 16.62 33.75
C SER A 939 -2.38 17.52 33.27
N GLU A 940 -2.86 18.40 34.14
CA GLU A 940 -3.93 19.34 33.80
C GLU A 940 -3.47 20.39 32.76
N ASN A 941 -4.42 20.83 31.93
CA ASN A 941 -4.28 21.89 30.93
C ASN A 941 -3.05 21.85 29.99
N ILE A 942 -2.68 20.65 29.51
CA ILE A 942 -1.60 20.47 28.53
C ILE A 942 -2.07 20.43 27.06
N LYS A 943 -1.14 20.71 26.13
CA LYS A 943 -1.36 20.52 24.68
C LYS A 943 -0.07 20.08 23.97
N VAL A 944 -0.16 19.06 23.12
CA VAL A 944 0.93 18.61 22.25
C VAL A 944 0.62 19.07 20.82
N PHE A 945 1.53 19.81 20.22
CA PHE A 945 1.49 20.23 18.82
C PHE A 945 2.48 19.40 18.01
N VAL A 946 2.08 18.93 16.83
CA VAL A 946 2.90 18.08 15.96
C VAL A 946 2.93 18.69 14.55
N CYS A 947 4.12 18.85 13.98
CA CYS A 947 4.30 19.23 12.58
C CYS A 947 5.63 18.73 12.02
N GLY A 948 5.61 18.17 10.80
CA GLY A 948 6.80 17.66 10.14
C GLY A 948 6.47 16.67 9.02
N PRO A 949 7.49 15.96 8.49
CA PRO A 949 7.34 15.06 7.35
C PRO A 949 6.45 13.83 7.65
N PRO A 950 6.01 13.07 6.62
CA PRO A 950 5.04 11.99 6.76
C PRO A 950 5.39 10.95 7.82
N GLY A 951 6.69 10.62 7.93
CA GLY A 951 7.21 9.67 8.90
C GLY A 951 7.07 10.12 10.35
N LEU A 952 7.18 11.43 10.62
CA LEU A 952 7.03 11.99 11.96
C LEU A 952 5.57 11.93 12.39
N TYR A 953 4.62 12.37 11.57
CA TYR A 953 3.20 12.23 11.89
C TYR A 953 2.82 10.77 12.14
N LYS A 954 3.25 9.84 11.27
CA LYS A 954 2.97 8.39 11.45
C LYS A 954 3.56 7.82 12.74
N ALA A 955 4.77 8.21 13.13
CA ALA A 955 5.41 7.70 14.34
C ALA A 955 4.83 8.31 15.63
N ILE A 956 4.49 9.61 15.61
CA ILE A 956 4.18 10.37 16.81
C ILE A 956 2.68 10.41 17.13
N SER A 957 1.82 10.68 16.13
CA SER A 957 0.42 11.08 16.36
C SER A 957 -0.62 10.43 15.45
N GLY A 958 -0.19 9.62 14.49
CA GLY A 958 -0.99 9.31 13.30
C GLY A 958 -1.07 10.49 12.34
N ALA A 959 -1.47 10.19 11.09
CA ALA A 959 -1.65 11.19 10.05
C ALA A 959 -2.85 12.11 10.31
N LYS A 960 -2.87 13.25 9.62
CA LYS A 960 -4.02 14.17 9.54
C LYS A 960 -4.89 13.82 8.32
N VAL A 961 -6.17 14.17 8.32
CA VAL A 961 -7.13 13.77 7.27
C VAL A 961 -7.49 14.93 6.33
N SER A 962 -7.70 16.12 6.90
CA SER A 962 -7.89 17.36 6.13
C SER A 962 -7.56 18.59 6.99
N PRO A 963 -7.48 19.81 6.42
CA PRO A 963 -7.16 21.02 7.20
C PRO A 963 -8.07 21.25 8.41
N THR A 964 -9.33 20.79 8.34
CA THR A 964 -10.33 20.84 9.43
C THR A 964 -10.47 19.52 10.20
N ASP A 965 -9.98 18.39 9.69
CA ASP A 965 -10.05 17.08 10.36
C ASP A 965 -8.66 16.60 10.82
N GLN A 966 -8.48 16.63 12.13
CA GLN A 966 -7.28 16.17 12.83
C GLN A 966 -7.02 14.66 12.65
N GLY A 967 -8.00 13.88 12.17
CA GLY A 967 -7.92 12.43 12.06
C GLY A 967 -7.84 11.74 13.43
N GLU A 968 -7.64 10.43 13.42
CA GLU A 968 -7.45 9.68 14.67
C GLU A 968 -6.06 9.88 15.29
N LEU A 969 -5.99 9.78 16.61
CA LEU A 969 -4.72 9.76 17.33
C LEU A 969 -4.14 8.35 17.30
N ASP A 970 -2.89 8.24 16.83
CA ASP A 970 -2.16 6.98 16.71
C ASP A 970 -0.68 7.15 17.08
N GLY A 971 0.08 6.05 17.07
CA GLY A 971 1.53 6.08 17.33
C GLY A 971 1.89 6.41 18.78
N ILE A 972 3.10 6.93 18.98
CA ILE A 972 3.74 7.04 20.30
C ILE A 972 2.92 7.83 21.32
N LEU A 973 2.24 8.92 20.92
CA LEU A 973 1.40 9.68 21.85
C LEU A 973 0.17 8.86 22.30
N LYS A 974 -0.46 8.10 21.40
CA LYS A 974 -1.53 7.16 21.78
C LYS A 974 -1.00 6.10 22.75
N GLU A 975 0.18 5.53 22.46
CA GLU A 975 0.81 4.51 23.30
C GLU A 975 1.31 5.01 24.67
N LEU A 976 1.50 6.31 24.83
CA LEU A 976 1.83 6.95 26.11
C LEU A 976 0.57 7.31 26.92
N GLY A 977 -0.60 7.39 26.27
CA GLY A 977 -1.90 7.64 26.91
C GLY A 977 -2.47 9.05 26.70
N TYR A 978 -1.96 9.84 25.75
CA TYR A 978 -2.56 11.12 25.39
C TYR A 978 -3.91 10.92 24.67
N THR A 979 -4.82 11.88 24.80
CA THR A 979 -6.13 11.89 24.12
C THR A 979 -6.11 12.73 22.84
N LYS A 980 -7.12 12.54 21.98
CA LYS A 980 -7.27 13.28 20.71
C LYS A 980 -7.42 14.80 20.94
N GLU A 981 -7.98 15.20 22.08
CA GLU A 981 -8.19 16.59 22.51
C GLU A 981 -6.89 17.24 23.03
N GLN A 982 -5.92 16.43 23.45
CA GLN A 982 -4.60 16.86 23.89
C GLN A 982 -3.60 17.03 22.74
N VAL A 983 -3.89 16.54 21.53
CA VAL A 983 -2.94 16.55 20.40
C VAL A 983 -3.50 17.35 19.22
N TYR A 984 -2.70 18.28 18.68
CA TYR A 984 -3.02 19.08 17.50
C TYR A 984 -1.96 18.90 16.41
N LYS A 985 -2.41 18.57 15.20
CA LYS A 985 -1.63 18.40 13.97
C LYS A 985 -1.87 19.61 13.07
N PHE A 986 -0.79 20.29 12.64
CA PHE A 986 -0.88 21.54 11.88
C PHE A 986 -1.38 21.34 10.44
#